data_AF-A0A9P0QPL9-F1
#
_entry.id   AF-A0A9P0QPL9-F1
#
_cell.length_a   1.000
_cell.length_b   1.000
_cell.length_c   1.000
_cell.angle_alpha   90.00
_cell.angle_beta   90.00
_cell.angle_gamma   90.00
#
_symmetry.space_group_name_H-M   'P 1'
#
loop_
_entity.id
_entity.type
_entity.pdbx_description
1 polymer ?
#
loop_
_entity_poly.entity_id
_entity_poly.type
_entity_poly.pdbx_seq_one_letter_code
_entity_poly.pdbx_strand_id
1 'polypeptide(L)'
;MGKLKRNRNNRKARVNPLGEKKVGKEDQRDENTRKSKILPLINNLKSSVPNEKSMALGALTVICEDTRMRKLCLREKLVPLIMEQCLNDSNDEIVVEAFGLLRNLGIEEGYDVITYYWRQNIWVALEAGLNKIEKSFKFLAENKALPENNAGLAKKVDEKAKIQLLYDFTENILSMVLVLAGGSDTLYDNVFGRIDPVLRFVIDLINWNTPSIETSLKLHNTLLEFIYEFSTESFEFIEKLNAIGNFNVQLLTAGSEKNLLGRGYVEGIKYQIYESEQSVSSSEKKEQVFKTLTNISNILANVDLNSIKINFATPDNANDPITKPIEVGSGEEKMQDIDQQISGDTPEKTQAKDDIQLLEVSIDLFTSIWEFLATIEGSQPVSLGDDLLNVIFKGVYPILSELIQFDIRNNHILQLSNKILICFNNLCWLMLSIETIPSEWFEISTKLWELAIQISSSTQSLQISKNCLNVCWAIIKTIGPAINLSPEMINGLIAKCNGMDVARGEGKDALDHFEFILSSVGFLGSSAQVISNFEITRNISDFLLSLISGFTNKEFIDETTTISTEDKTKAYEVVIESLDLFYDIFGDAEYPYDLPVFVQGDYLSKLRALEPQVKEMYKKVDKNKSKELKSRAEETWNNMNRFIEYKASERR
;
A
#
# COMPACT_ATOMS: atom_id res chain seq x y z
N MET A 1 -9.60 8.40 10.70
CA MET A 1 -9.44 7.87 9.33
C MET A 1 -8.09 7.21 9.18
N GLY A 2 -8.03 6.07 8.49
CA GLY A 2 -6.74 5.52 8.09
C GLY A 2 -6.30 6.29 6.87
N LYS A 3 -5.32 7.19 6.99
CA LYS A 3 -4.75 7.83 5.80
C LYS A 3 -4.25 6.75 4.86
N LEU A 4 -4.51 6.88 3.56
CA LEU A 4 -3.80 6.12 2.54
C LEU A 4 -2.32 6.35 2.81
N LYS A 5 -1.66 5.38 3.45
CA LYS A 5 -0.21 5.46 3.64
C LYS A 5 0.33 5.47 2.21
N ARG A 6 1.30 6.37 1.95
CA ARG A 6 2.03 6.44 0.67
C ARG A 6 2.11 5.04 0.08
N ASN A 7 1.72 4.83 -1.19
CA ASN A 7 1.54 3.50 -1.80
C ASN A 7 2.92 2.81 -1.93
N ARG A 8 3.48 2.45 -0.78
CA ARG A 8 4.75 1.77 -0.64
C ARG A 8 4.39 0.31 -0.75
N ASN A 9 4.25 -0.14 -2.00
CA ASN A 9 4.15 -1.56 -2.38
C ASN A 9 5.21 -2.43 -1.65
N ASN A 10 6.26 -1.78 -1.15
CA ASN A 10 7.38 -2.33 -0.40
C ASN A 10 7.17 -2.56 1.11
N ARG A 11 5.96 -2.39 1.68
CA ARG A 11 5.73 -2.72 3.11
C ARG A 11 5.69 -4.22 3.42
N LYS A 12 5.79 -5.12 2.44
CA LYS A 12 6.03 -6.55 2.67
C LYS A 12 7.53 -6.86 2.69
N ALA A 13 8.23 -6.41 3.73
CA ALA A 13 9.58 -6.90 4.01
C ALA A 13 9.98 -6.68 5.48
N ARG A 14 9.58 -7.59 6.37
CA ARG A 14 10.31 -7.80 7.63
C ARG A 14 10.42 -9.28 7.96
N VAL A 15 11.35 -9.96 7.28
CA VAL A 15 11.96 -11.18 7.81
C VAL A 15 13.49 -11.00 7.74
N ASN A 16 14.09 -10.32 8.71
CA ASN A 16 15.55 -10.26 8.85
C ASN A 16 16.04 -11.38 9.81
N PRO A 17 17.06 -12.19 9.48
CA PRO A 17 17.34 -13.46 10.14
C PRO A 17 18.57 -13.37 11.04
N LEU A 18 18.41 -12.92 12.28
CA LEU A 18 19.46 -13.07 13.29
C LEU A 18 18.84 -13.45 14.63
N GLY A 19 18.53 -14.74 14.75
CA GLY A 19 18.40 -15.44 16.01
C GLY A 19 19.30 -16.67 15.91
N GLU A 20 20.24 -16.83 16.83
CA GLU A 20 21.20 -17.93 16.85
C GLU A 20 20.50 -19.28 16.68
N LYS A 21 20.68 -19.91 15.51
CA LYS A 21 20.12 -21.24 15.24
C LYS A 21 21.22 -22.29 15.35
N LYS A 22 20.98 -23.25 16.23
CA LYS A 22 21.59 -24.58 16.20
C LYS A 22 21.38 -25.17 14.80
N VAL A 23 22.47 -25.56 14.14
CA VAL A 23 22.51 -26.13 12.79
C VAL A 23 21.48 -27.24 12.62
N GLY A 24 20.50 -27.03 11.74
CA GLY A 24 19.38 -27.95 11.48
C GLY A 24 19.40 -28.54 10.07
N LYS A 25 18.56 -29.55 9.81
CA LYS A 25 18.43 -30.23 8.50
C LYS A 25 18.06 -29.29 7.34
N GLU A 26 17.39 -28.18 7.60
CA GLU A 26 17.05 -27.17 6.58
C GLU A 26 18.29 -26.47 6.02
N ASP A 27 19.29 -26.18 6.86
CA ASP A 27 20.53 -25.52 6.44
C ASP A 27 21.31 -26.37 5.43
N GLN A 28 21.32 -27.70 5.60
CA GLN A 28 21.95 -28.61 4.63
C GLN A 28 21.22 -28.61 3.28
N ARG A 29 19.89 -28.51 3.27
CA ARG A 29 19.10 -28.41 2.03
C ARG A 29 19.36 -27.08 1.32
N ASP A 30 19.46 -25.99 2.09
CA ASP A 30 19.82 -24.67 1.57
C ASP A 30 21.23 -24.62 0.99
N GLU A 31 22.21 -25.22 1.67
CA GLU A 31 23.58 -25.34 1.17
C GLU A 31 23.67 -26.14 -0.13
N ASN A 32 22.90 -27.22 -0.25
CA ASN A 32 22.84 -28.03 -1.47
C ASN A 32 22.19 -27.27 -2.62
N THR A 33 21.05 -26.60 -2.39
CA THR A 33 20.39 -25.76 -3.40
C THR A 33 21.29 -24.61 -3.85
N ARG A 34 21.99 -23.96 -2.90
CA ARG A 34 22.95 -22.91 -3.21
C ARG A 34 24.05 -23.41 -4.15
N LYS A 35 24.67 -24.54 -3.83
CA LYS A 35 25.78 -25.09 -4.64
C LYS A 35 25.33 -25.61 -6.01
N SER A 36 24.17 -26.26 -6.07
CA SER A 36 23.71 -26.94 -7.30
C SER A 36 22.98 -26.03 -8.28
N LYS A 37 22.29 -24.98 -7.80
CA LYS A 37 21.45 -24.10 -8.64
C LYS A 37 21.91 -22.65 -8.66
N ILE A 38 22.18 -22.05 -7.49
CA ILE A 38 22.42 -20.60 -7.40
C ILE A 38 23.83 -20.22 -7.86
N LEU A 39 24.86 -20.88 -7.33
CA LEU A 39 26.26 -20.55 -7.67
C LEU A 39 26.57 -20.67 -9.18
N PRO A 40 26.05 -21.68 -9.92
CA PRO A 40 26.22 -21.72 -11.38
C PRO A 40 25.68 -20.45 -12.08
N LEU A 41 24.49 -19.98 -11.71
CA LEU A 41 23.89 -18.78 -12.30
C LEU A 41 24.70 -17.52 -11.95
N ILE A 42 25.15 -17.40 -10.70
CA ILE A 42 26.02 -16.31 -10.24
C ILE A 42 27.36 -16.30 -11.01
N ASN A 43 27.90 -17.46 -11.36
CA ASN A 43 29.12 -17.54 -12.16
C ASN A 43 28.89 -17.18 -13.63
N ASN A 44 27.75 -17.58 -14.20
CA ASN A 44 27.38 -17.22 -15.58
C ASN A 44 27.22 -15.70 -15.75
N LEU A 45 26.74 -14.97 -14.72
CA LEU A 45 26.70 -13.49 -14.75
C LEU A 45 28.09 -12.83 -14.87
N LYS A 46 29.16 -13.54 -14.46
CA LYS A 46 30.56 -13.07 -14.59
C LYS A 46 31.20 -13.47 -15.91
N SER A 47 30.53 -14.30 -16.72
CA SER A 47 31.05 -14.75 -17.99
C SER A 47 31.21 -13.58 -18.96
N SER A 48 32.20 -13.62 -19.84
CA SER A 48 32.30 -12.68 -20.95
C SER A 48 31.36 -13.03 -22.12
N VAL A 49 30.65 -14.17 -22.05
CA VAL A 49 29.76 -14.65 -23.10
C VAL A 49 28.34 -14.09 -22.90
N PRO A 50 27.80 -13.27 -23.82
CA PRO A 50 26.50 -12.62 -23.63
C PRO A 50 25.34 -13.59 -23.41
N ASN A 51 25.33 -14.71 -24.14
CA ASN A 51 24.29 -15.73 -24.02
C ASN A 51 24.26 -16.41 -22.63
N GLU A 52 25.43 -16.59 -22.00
CA GLU A 52 25.49 -17.15 -20.64
C GLU A 52 24.93 -16.17 -19.61
N LYS A 53 25.18 -14.87 -19.78
CA LYS A 53 24.62 -13.81 -18.93
C LYS A 53 23.10 -13.70 -19.08
N SER A 54 22.57 -13.62 -20.31
CA SER A 54 21.11 -13.53 -20.54
C SER A 54 20.38 -14.76 -19.99
N MET A 55 20.88 -15.97 -20.27
CA MET A 55 20.30 -17.19 -19.68
C MET A 55 20.31 -17.17 -18.14
N ALA A 56 21.37 -16.62 -17.53
CA ALA A 56 21.44 -16.48 -16.08
C ALA A 56 20.46 -15.44 -15.53
N LEU A 57 20.32 -14.28 -16.19
CA LEU A 57 19.39 -13.22 -15.80
C LEU A 57 17.94 -13.68 -15.91
N GLY A 58 17.56 -14.33 -17.01
CA GLY A 58 16.22 -14.94 -17.17
C GLY A 58 15.92 -15.97 -16.09
N ALA A 59 16.84 -16.90 -15.82
CA ALA A 59 16.66 -17.90 -14.77
C ALA A 59 16.58 -17.29 -13.36
N LEU A 60 17.38 -16.26 -13.07
CA LEU A 60 17.36 -15.56 -11.79
C LEU A 60 16.08 -14.75 -11.59
N THR A 61 15.49 -14.21 -12.66
CA THR A 61 14.21 -13.49 -12.63
C THR A 61 13.11 -14.41 -12.11
N VAL A 62 13.00 -15.63 -12.63
CA VAL A 62 12.00 -16.61 -12.19
C VAL A 62 12.32 -17.15 -10.79
N ILE A 63 13.57 -17.53 -10.53
CA ILE A 63 13.96 -18.12 -9.24
C ILE A 63 13.78 -17.13 -8.08
N CYS A 64 13.96 -15.83 -8.34
CA CYS A 64 13.80 -14.80 -7.31
C CYS A 64 12.33 -14.46 -7.01
N GLU A 65 11.34 -15.02 -7.70
CA GLU A 65 9.93 -14.87 -7.30
C GLU A 65 9.65 -15.59 -5.96
N ASP A 66 10.30 -16.74 -5.73
CA ASP A 66 10.24 -17.44 -4.45
C ASP A 66 11.08 -16.73 -3.37
N THR A 67 10.45 -16.40 -2.25
CA THR A 67 11.11 -15.66 -1.15
C THR A 67 12.34 -16.37 -0.61
N ARG A 68 12.30 -17.70 -0.43
CA ARG A 68 13.45 -18.45 0.12
C ARG A 68 14.62 -18.44 -0.85
N MET A 69 14.36 -18.70 -2.13
CA MET A 69 15.38 -18.71 -3.18
C MET A 69 15.97 -17.31 -3.41
N ARG A 70 15.13 -16.27 -3.41
CA ARG A 70 15.56 -14.87 -3.49
C ARG A 70 16.54 -14.51 -2.38
N LYS A 71 16.23 -14.84 -1.13
CA LYS A 71 17.12 -14.58 0.03
C LYS A 71 18.47 -15.29 -0.10
N LEU A 72 18.49 -16.52 -0.63
CA LEU A 72 19.75 -17.23 -0.90
C LEU A 72 20.56 -16.53 -1.99
N CYS A 73 19.92 -16.05 -3.06
CA CYS A 73 20.61 -15.33 -4.14
C CYS A 73 21.22 -14.00 -3.65
N LEU A 74 20.48 -13.25 -2.82
CA LEU A 74 20.97 -12.01 -2.21
C LEU A 74 22.19 -12.24 -1.32
N ARG A 75 22.24 -13.38 -0.59
CA ARG A 75 23.41 -13.77 0.22
C ARG A 75 24.67 -13.96 -0.62
N GLU A 76 24.52 -14.38 -1.88
CA GLU A 76 25.62 -14.54 -2.84
C GLU A 76 25.98 -13.24 -3.58
N LYS A 77 25.61 -12.08 -3.02
CA LYS A 77 25.91 -10.75 -3.58
C LYS A 77 25.33 -10.54 -4.99
N LEU A 78 24.14 -11.09 -5.25
CA LEU A 78 23.47 -10.95 -6.54
C LEU A 78 23.32 -9.48 -6.98
N VAL A 79 22.81 -8.62 -6.09
CA VAL A 79 22.57 -7.19 -6.40
C VAL A 79 23.86 -6.45 -6.79
N PRO A 80 24.93 -6.44 -5.97
CA PRO A 80 26.19 -5.82 -6.36
C PRO A 80 26.72 -6.35 -7.70
N LEU A 81 26.61 -7.66 -7.92
CA LEU A 81 27.10 -8.30 -9.14
C LEU A 81 26.37 -7.80 -10.40
N ILE A 82 25.03 -7.69 -10.36
CA ILE A 82 24.25 -7.16 -11.48
C ILE A 82 24.64 -5.70 -11.76
N MET A 83 24.75 -4.89 -10.70
CA MET A 83 25.10 -3.46 -10.83
C MET A 83 26.48 -3.25 -11.47
N GLU A 84 27.46 -4.08 -11.12
CA GLU A 84 28.84 -3.96 -11.61
C GLU A 84 29.04 -4.58 -13.00
N GLN A 85 28.40 -5.73 -13.29
CA GLN A 85 28.73 -6.56 -14.45
C GLN A 85 27.71 -6.50 -15.60
N CYS A 86 26.50 -6.00 -15.35
CA CYS A 86 25.39 -6.09 -16.31
C CYS A 86 24.83 -4.72 -16.75
N LEU A 87 24.78 -3.72 -15.87
CA LEU A 87 24.16 -2.42 -16.21
C LEU A 87 24.92 -1.61 -17.27
N ASN A 88 26.22 -1.88 -17.44
CA ASN A 88 27.07 -1.24 -18.45
C ASN A 88 27.55 -2.23 -19.51
N ASP A 89 26.82 -3.34 -19.71
CA ASP A 89 27.17 -4.32 -20.74
C ASP A 89 27.02 -3.72 -22.15
N SER A 90 27.84 -4.21 -23.08
CA SER A 90 27.76 -3.85 -24.50
C SER A 90 26.52 -4.42 -25.22
N ASN A 91 25.92 -5.49 -24.68
CA ASN A 91 24.67 -6.05 -25.20
C ASN A 91 23.47 -5.42 -24.49
N ASP A 92 22.62 -4.76 -25.27
CA ASP A 92 21.42 -4.08 -24.78
C ASP A 92 20.42 -5.03 -24.10
N GLU A 93 20.28 -6.27 -24.58
CA GLU A 93 19.39 -7.27 -23.97
C GLU A 93 19.79 -7.54 -22.51
N ILE A 94 21.09 -7.65 -22.24
CA ILE A 94 21.63 -7.86 -20.89
C ILE A 94 21.32 -6.66 -19.99
N VAL A 95 21.47 -5.45 -20.50
CA VAL A 95 21.17 -4.22 -19.76
C VAL A 95 19.68 -4.18 -19.41
N VAL A 96 18.80 -4.47 -20.37
CA VAL A 96 17.35 -4.48 -20.19
C VAL A 96 16.93 -5.52 -19.15
N GLU A 97 17.37 -6.77 -19.30
CA GLU A 97 17.08 -7.85 -18.35
C GLU A 97 17.62 -7.55 -16.95
N ALA A 98 18.81 -6.94 -16.84
CA ALA A 98 19.41 -6.57 -15.57
C ALA A 98 18.59 -5.51 -14.82
N PHE A 99 18.13 -4.46 -15.50
CA PHE A 99 17.21 -3.49 -14.89
C PHE A 99 15.88 -4.14 -14.50
N GLY A 100 15.36 -5.06 -15.33
CA GLY A 100 14.15 -5.82 -15.03
C GLY A 100 14.26 -6.65 -13.76
N LEU A 101 15.38 -7.35 -13.57
CA LEU A 101 15.67 -8.13 -12.36
C LEU A 101 15.86 -7.23 -11.13
N LEU A 102 16.60 -6.12 -11.25
CA LEU A 102 16.77 -5.17 -10.14
C LEU A 102 15.45 -4.53 -9.70
N ARG A 103 14.58 -4.17 -10.65
CA ARG A 103 13.22 -3.70 -10.34
C ARG A 103 12.48 -4.73 -9.51
N ASN A 104 12.42 -5.99 -9.98
CA ASN A 104 11.68 -7.04 -9.28
C ASN A 104 12.24 -7.29 -7.87
N LEU A 105 13.58 -7.31 -7.72
CA LEU A 105 14.22 -7.43 -6.42
C LEU A 105 13.91 -6.23 -5.50
N GLY A 106 13.86 -5.02 -6.05
CA GLY A 106 13.47 -3.83 -5.31
C GLY A 106 12.04 -3.88 -4.79
N ILE A 107 11.09 -4.31 -5.62
CA ILE A 107 9.67 -4.51 -5.24
C ILE A 107 9.55 -5.55 -4.13
N GLU A 108 10.22 -6.69 -4.29
CA GLU A 108 10.07 -7.85 -3.42
C GLU A 108 10.80 -7.74 -2.06
N GLU A 109 11.87 -6.94 -1.98
CA GLU A 109 12.72 -6.83 -0.79
C GLU A 109 12.55 -5.48 -0.06
N GLY A 110 12.07 -4.46 -0.76
CA GLY A 110 11.74 -3.17 -0.17
C GLY A 110 12.93 -2.37 0.35
N TYR A 111 12.71 -1.67 1.47
CA TYR A 111 13.53 -0.54 1.93
C TYR A 111 15.04 -0.78 1.93
N ASP A 112 15.51 -1.92 2.45
CA ASP A 112 16.94 -2.18 2.63
C ASP A 112 17.67 -2.30 1.28
N VAL A 113 17.07 -3.03 0.34
CA VAL A 113 17.62 -3.23 -1.00
C VAL A 113 17.55 -1.94 -1.82
N ILE A 114 16.45 -1.21 -1.74
CA ILE A 114 16.26 0.08 -2.43
C ILE A 114 17.25 1.13 -1.90
N THR A 115 17.43 1.20 -0.59
CA THR A 115 18.43 2.08 0.04
C THR A 115 19.84 1.70 -0.38
N TYR A 116 20.12 0.39 -0.53
CA TYR A 116 21.39 -0.05 -1.09
C TYR A 116 21.58 0.44 -2.53
N TYR A 117 20.59 0.28 -3.42
CA TYR A 117 20.67 0.79 -4.80
C TYR A 117 21.02 2.28 -4.84
N TRP A 118 20.32 3.08 -4.02
CA TRP A 118 20.56 4.51 -3.92
C TRP A 118 21.99 4.85 -3.47
N ARG A 119 22.48 4.17 -2.43
CA ARG A 119 23.86 4.35 -1.93
C ARG A 119 24.93 3.94 -2.94
N GLN A 120 24.61 3.00 -3.84
CA GLN A 120 25.47 2.62 -4.96
C GLN A 120 25.29 3.51 -6.20
N ASN A 121 24.63 4.67 -6.07
CA ASN A 121 24.43 5.64 -7.14
C ASN A 121 23.72 5.07 -8.38
N ILE A 122 22.73 4.18 -8.19
CA ILE A 122 21.91 3.62 -9.29
C ILE A 122 21.33 4.71 -10.22
N TRP A 123 21.07 5.90 -9.68
CA TRP A 123 20.52 7.03 -10.43
C TRP A 123 21.39 7.43 -11.65
N VAL A 124 22.71 7.28 -11.56
CA VAL A 124 23.61 7.57 -12.69
C VAL A 124 23.33 6.63 -13.86
N ALA A 125 23.09 5.35 -13.57
CA ALA A 125 22.73 4.37 -14.58
C ALA A 125 21.33 4.62 -15.15
N LEU A 126 20.37 5.07 -14.31
CA LEU A 126 19.04 5.46 -14.75
C LEU A 126 19.08 6.69 -15.69
N GLU A 127 19.85 7.72 -15.35
CA GLU A 127 20.04 8.89 -16.22
C GLU A 127 20.68 8.52 -17.56
N ALA A 128 21.68 7.64 -17.55
CA ALA A 128 22.28 7.13 -18.79
C ALA A 128 21.26 6.36 -19.63
N GLY A 129 20.44 5.52 -18.99
CA GLY A 129 19.34 4.78 -19.63
C GLY A 129 18.30 5.71 -20.25
N LEU A 130 17.78 6.67 -19.48
CA LEU A 130 16.82 7.67 -19.96
C LEU A 130 17.35 8.45 -21.17
N ASN A 131 18.60 8.92 -21.12
CA ASN A 131 19.23 9.62 -22.25
C ASN A 131 19.36 8.73 -23.50
N LYS A 132 19.62 7.43 -23.32
CA LYS A 132 19.70 6.48 -24.43
C LYS A 132 18.31 6.23 -25.03
N ILE A 133 17.31 6.02 -24.19
CA ILE A 133 15.91 5.82 -24.58
C ILE A 133 15.41 7.04 -25.36
N GLU A 134 15.60 8.25 -24.82
CA GLU A 134 15.16 9.50 -25.45
C GLU A 134 15.75 9.66 -26.86
N LYS A 135 17.05 9.35 -27.04
CA LYS A 135 17.69 9.36 -28.36
C LYS A 135 17.08 8.34 -29.32
N SER A 136 16.79 7.12 -28.84
CA SER A 136 16.19 6.06 -29.65
C SER A 136 14.78 6.44 -30.12
N PHE A 137 13.94 7.01 -29.25
CA PHE A 137 12.62 7.47 -29.66
C PHE A 137 12.66 8.69 -30.58
N LYS A 138 13.57 9.65 -30.35
CA LYS A 138 13.79 10.75 -31.29
C LYS A 138 14.18 10.24 -32.68
N PHE A 139 15.07 9.24 -32.74
CA PHE A 139 15.43 8.58 -33.98
C PHE A 139 14.21 7.92 -34.65
N LEU A 140 13.33 7.24 -33.91
CA LEU A 140 12.08 6.68 -34.45
C LEU A 140 11.14 7.77 -34.97
N ALA A 141 11.03 8.89 -34.26
CA ALA A 141 10.19 10.03 -34.62
C ALA A 141 10.65 10.78 -35.88
N GLU A 142 11.97 10.85 -36.09
CA GLU A 142 12.59 11.54 -37.24
C GLU A 142 12.63 10.66 -38.50
N ASN A 143 12.86 9.35 -38.37
CA ASN A 143 13.04 8.43 -39.50
C ASN A 143 11.73 7.79 -40.01
N LYS A 144 10.68 8.61 -40.04
CA LYS A 144 9.24 8.39 -40.28
C LYS A 144 8.74 7.47 -41.42
N ALA A 145 9.51 6.55 -41.99
CA ALA A 145 9.03 5.61 -42.98
C ALA A 145 9.45 4.19 -42.61
N LEU A 146 8.50 3.38 -42.10
CA LEU A 146 8.51 1.98 -42.50
C LEU A 146 8.55 2.00 -44.04
N PRO A 147 9.57 1.42 -44.69
CA PRO A 147 9.52 1.30 -46.13
C PRO A 147 8.35 0.37 -46.45
N GLU A 148 7.23 0.93 -46.90
CA GLU A 148 6.16 0.15 -47.53
C GLU A 148 6.71 -0.64 -48.74
N ASN A 149 7.89 -0.25 -49.26
CA ASN A 149 8.52 -0.89 -50.39
C ASN A 149 9.91 -1.46 -50.03
N ASN A 150 10.01 -2.79 -50.07
CA ASN A 150 11.23 -3.59 -50.28
C ASN A 150 12.18 -3.91 -49.08
N ALA A 151 11.71 -3.98 -47.84
CA ALA A 151 12.44 -4.68 -46.77
C ALA A 151 11.95 -6.13 -46.65
N GLY A 152 12.84 -7.11 -46.85
CA GLY A 152 12.52 -8.54 -46.69
C GLY A 152 12.05 -8.89 -45.26
N LEU A 153 11.30 -9.99 -45.11
CA LEU A 153 10.64 -10.41 -43.87
C LEU A 153 11.57 -10.37 -42.63
N ALA A 154 12.80 -10.88 -42.76
CA ALA A 154 13.80 -10.90 -41.68
C ALA A 154 14.22 -9.51 -41.18
N LYS A 155 14.28 -8.49 -42.05
CA LYS A 155 14.60 -7.10 -41.62
C LYS A 155 13.46 -6.49 -40.81
N LYS A 156 12.21 -6.79 -41.16
CA LYS A 156 11.03 -6.32 -40.43
C LYS A 156 10.94 -6.96 -39.04
N VAL A 157 11.30 -8.25 -38.93
CA VAL A 157 11.34 -8.97 -37.64
C VAL A 157 12.43 -8.39 -36.73
N ASP A 158 13.64 -8.14 -37.24
CA ASP A 158 14.73 -7.53 -36.46
C ASP A 158 14.42 -6.09 -36.01
N GLU A 159 13.75 -5.29 -36.84
CA GLU A 159 13.31 -3.94 -36.46
C GLU A 159 12.25 -3.98 -35.36
N LYS A 160 11.29 -4.89 -35.47
CA LYS A 160 10.23 -5.08 -34.47
C LYS A 160 10.79 -5.54 -33.12
N ALA A 161 11.73 -6.49 -33.12
CA ALA A 161 12.39 -6.96 -31.90
C ALA A 161 13.16 -5.83 -31.18
N LYS A 162 13.82 -4.94 -31.94
CA LYS A 162 14.51 -3.77 -31.37
C LYS A 162 13.56 -2.74 -30.78
N ILE A 163 12.41 -2.52 -31.42
CA ILE A 163 11.36 -1.65 -30.88
C ILE A 163 10.81 -2.24 -29.58
N GLN A 164 10.55 -3.54 -29.54
CA GLN A 164 10.10 -4.21 -28.32
C GLN A 164 11.13 -4.08 -27.20
N LEU A 165 12.41 -4.32 -27.49
CA LEU A 165 13.49 -4.17 -26.52
C LEU A 165 13.58 -2.72 -25.98
N LEU A 166 13.36 -1.72 -26.83
CA LEU A 166 13.28 -0.31 -26.41
C LEU A 166 12.10 -0.06 -25.47
N TYR A 167 10.94 -0.65 -25.75
CA TYR A 167 9.76 -0.54 -24.88
C TYR A 167 10.01 -1.20 -23.53
N ASP A 168 10.50 -2.43 -23.51
CA ASP A 168 10.85 -3.15 -22.28
C ASP A 168 11.92 -2.39 -21.47
N PHE A 169 12.90 -1.77 -22.14
CA PHE A 169 13.89 -0.94 -21.46
C PHE A 169 13.26 0.28 -20.79
N THR A 170 12.36 0.94 -21.50
CA THR A 170 11.66 2.14 -21.02
C THR A 170 10.80 1.81 -19.82
N GLU A 171 10.04 0.71 -19.90
CA GLU A 171 9.24 0.19 -18.79
C GLU A 171 10.12 -0.10 -17.57
N ASN A 172 11.20 -0.87 -17.74
CA ASN A 172 12.09 -1.23 -16.64
C ASN A 172 12.71 0.00 -15.96
N ILE A 173 13.11 1.02 -16.73
CA ILE A 173 13.69 2.26 -16.20
C ILE A 173 12.65 3.07 -15.44
N LEU A 174 11.45 3.30 -15.99
CA LEU A 174 10.41 4.09 -15.33
C LEU A 174 9.87 3.39 -14.07
N SER A 175 9.61 2.08 -14.15
CA SER A 175 9.21 1.31 -12.97
C SER A 175 10.31 1.31 -11.90
N MET A 176 11.60 1.30 -12.28
CA MET A 176 12.69 1.41 -11.31
C MET A 176 12.70 2.78 -10.59
N VAL A 177 12.36 3.87 -11.29
CA VAL A 177 12.18 5.20 -10.66
C VAL A 177 11.05 5.16 -9.63
N LEU A 178 9.92 4.52 -9.95
CA LEU A 178 8.80 4.34 -9.03
C LEU A 178 9.19 3.49 -7.81
N VAL A 179 9.92 2.39 -8.02
CA VAL A 179 10.42 1.53 -6.94
C VAL A 179 11.33 2.29 -5.99
N LEU A 180 12.23 3.14 -6.51
CA LEU A 180 13.08 4.00 -5.68
C LEU A 180 12.26 5.00 -4.86
N ALA A 181 11.31 5.70 -5.50
CA ALA A 181 10.44 6.66 -4.84
C ALA A 181 9.58 6.00 -3.74
N GLY A 182 9.10 4.79 -3.98
CA GLY A 182 8.32 3.99 -3.01
C GLY A 182 9.11 3.39 -1.86
N GLY A 183 10.43 3.61 -1.77
CA GLY A 183 11.28 3.03 -0.72
C GLY A 183 11.09 3.68 0.66
N SER A 184 11.16 5.00 0.73
CA SER A 184 11.00 5.79 1.97
C SER A 184 10.75 7.26 1.66
N ASP A 185 10.34 8.07 2.64
CA ASP A 185 10.13 9.51 2.43
C ASP A 185 11.40 10.22 1.97
N THR A 186 12.55 9.90 2.60
CA THR A 186 13.84 10.44 2.18
C THR A 186 14.21 10.06 0.75
N LEU A 187 13.89 8.82 0.33
CA LEU A 187 14.15 8.38 -1.04
C LEU A 187 13.18 9.03 -2.03
N TYR A 188 11.91 9.19 -1.66
CA TYR A 188 10.94 9.94 -2.43
C TYR A 188 11.44 11.37 -2.68
N ASP A 189 11.82 12.10 -1.63
CA ASP A 189 12.29 13.49 -1.77
C ASP A 189 13.55 13.58 -2.65
N ASN A 190 14.46 12.61 -2.51
CA ASN A 190 15.67 12.52 -3.33
C ASN A 190 15.39 12.26 -4.81
N VAL A 191 14.44 11.37 -5.12
CA VAL A 191 14.00 11.07 -6.50
C VAL A 191 13.21 12.25 -7.06
N PHE A 192 12.28 12.80 -6.28
CA PHE A 192 11.44 13.93 -6.64
C PHE A 192 12.27 15.17 -6.97
N GLY A 193 13.34 15.43 -6.22
CA GLY A 193 14.29 16.50 -6.53
C GLY A 193 15.00 16.38 -7.89
N ARG A 194 14.87 15.22 -8.57
CA ARG A 194 15.43 14.95 -9.90
C ARG A 194 14.37 14.60 -10.94
N ILE A 195 13.08 14.86 -10.65
CA ILE A 195 11.96 14.37 -11.46
C ILE A 195 11.73 15.15 -12.75
N ASP A 196 12.09 16.44 -12.80
CA ASP A 196 11.70 17.33 -13.91
C ASP A 196 12.08 16.82 -15.31
N PRO A 197 13.32 16.30 -15.56
CA PRO A 197 13.66 15.73 -16.86
C PRO A 197 12.88 14.44 -17.16
N VAL A 198 12.65 13.61 -16.15
CA VAL A 198 11.91 12.35 -16.29
C VAL A 198 10.45 12.63 -16.64
N LEU A 199 9.82 13.58 -15.93
CA LEU A 199 8.44 13.97 -16.16
C LEU A 199 8.24 14.54 -17.57
N ARG A 200 9.11 15.46 -18.02
CA ARG A 200 9.07 15.98 -19.39
C ARG A 200 9.17 14.85 -20.42
N PHE A 201 10.09 13.93 -20.19
CA PHE A 201 10.27 12.78 -21.08
C PHE A 201 9.05 11.86 -21.12
N VAL A 202 8.40 11.60 -19.99
CA VAL A 202 7.14 10.83 -19.92
C VAL A 202 6.03 11.52 -20.72
N ILE A 203 5.88 12.85 -20.60
CA ILE A 203 4.89 13.60 -21.39
C ILE A 203 5.22 13.56 -22.88
N ASP A 204 6.49 13.68 -23.26
CA ASP A 204 6.90 13.57 -24.65
C ASP A 204 6.57 12.17 -25.23
N LEU A 205 6.80 11.09 -24.47
CA LEU A 205 6.45 9.73 -24.87
C LEU A 205 4.93 9.55 -25.07
N ILE A 206 4.10 10.08 -24.15
CA ILE A 206 2.64 10.06 -24.31
C ILE A 206 2.23 10.80 -25.58
N ASN A 207 2.85 11.97 -25.83
CA ASN A 207 2.58 12.78 -27.02
C ASN A 207 3.09 12.14 -28.32
N TRP A 208 4.10 11.27 -28.25
CA TRP A 208 4.58 10.51 -29.40
C TRP A 208 3.68 9.32 -29.77
N ASN A 209 2.80 8.87 -28.85
CA ASN A 209 1.81 7.85 -29.13
C ASN A 209 0.78 8.37 -30.15
N THR A 210 1.13 8.19 -31.42
CA THR A 210 0.42 8.71 -32.59
C THR A 210 0.07 7.54 -33.51
N PRO A 211 -0.88 7.70 -34.44
CA PRO A 211 -1.15 6.65 -35.43
C PRO A 211 0.09 6.20 -36.24
N SER A 212 1.15 7.02 -36.29
CA SER A 212 2.43 6.70 -36.93
C SER A 212 3.46 6.01 -36.04
N ILE A 213 3.37 6.18 -34.71
CA ILE A 213 4.29 5.62 -33.72
C ILE A 213 3.43 5.21 -32.54
N GLU A 214 3.12 3.92 -32.47
CA GLU A 214 2.24 3.39 -31.44
C GLU A 214 3.08 2.73 -30.35
N THR A 215 2.97 3.25 -29.13
CA THR A 215 3.53 2.58 -27.95
C THR A 215 2.75 1.30 -27.67
N SER A 216 3.41 0.24 -27.18
CA SER A 216 2.69 -0.94 -26.69
C SER A 216 1.71 -0.55 -25.59
N LEU A 217 0.67 -1.37 -25.40
CA LEU A 217 -0.33 -1.14 -24.36
C LEU A 217 0.31 -1.11 -22.96
N LYS A 218 1.28 -1.99 -22.74
CA LYS A 218 2.03 -2.10 -21.49
C LYS A 218 2.91 -0.87 -21.21
N LEU A 219 3.60 -0.35 -22.22
CA LEU A 219 4.36 0.89 -22.08
C LEU A 219 3.44 2.07 -21.80
N HIS A 220 2.30 2.15 -22.50
CA HIS A 220 1.31 3.20 -22.26
C HIS A 220 0.78 3.16 -20.81
N ASN A 221 0.43 1.97 -20.30
CA ASN A 221 0.05 1.79 -18.90
C ASN A 221 1.16 2.23 -17.93
N THR A 222 2.43 1.91 -18.22
CA THR A 222 3.57 2.31 -17.37
C THR A 222 3.75 3.82 -17.32
N LEU A 223 3.51 4.51 -18.45
CA LEU A 223 3.54 5.99 -18.50
C LEU A 223 2.41 6.60 -17.66
N LEU A 224 1.21 6.01 -17.72
CA LEU A 224 0.07 6.45 -16.92
C LEU A 224 0.27 6.16 -15.43
N GLU A 225 0.78 4.97 -15.08
CA GLU A 225 1.14 4.59 -13.71
C GLU A 225 2.13 5.60 -13.12
N PHE A 226 3.17 5.97 -13.87
CA PHE A 226 4.15 6.96 -13.43
C PHE A 226 3.49 8.29 -13.04
N ILE A 227 2.60 8.82 -13.89
CA ILE A 227 1.89 10.07 -13.60
C ILE A 227 0.97 9.89 -12.40
N TYR A 228 0.22 8.78 -12.35
CA TYR A 228 -0.74 8.50 -11.28
C TYR A 228 -0.08 8.41 -9.90
N GLU A 229 0.99 7.64 -9.77
CA GLU A 229 1.69 7.42 -8.49
C GLU A 229 2.26 8.73 -7.95
N PHE A 230 2.97 9.51 -8.77
CA PHE A 230 3.51 10.79 -8.31
C PHE A 230 2.42 11.84 -8.05
N SER A 231 1.32 11.84 -8.81
CA SER A 231 0.19 12.76 -8.57
C SER A 231 -0.53 12.47 -7.26
N THR A 232 -0.65 11.19 -6.89
CA THR A 232 -1.26 10.77 -5.63
C THR A 232 -0.41 11.17 -4.41
N GLU A 233 0.90 11.29 -4.58
CA GLU A 233 1.84 11.55 -3.49
C GLU A 233 2.17 13.04 -3.28
N SER A 234 2.05 13.89 -4.32
CA SER A 234 2.52 15.27 -4.27
C SER A 234 1.69 16.25 -5.08
N PHE A 235 1.15 17.26 -4.38
CA PHE A 235 0.55 18.44 -4.99
C PHE A 235 1.55 19.21 -5.89
N GLU A 236 2.81 19.31 -5.47
CA GLU A 236 3.86 19.98 -6.26
C GLU A 236 4.11 19.24 -7.59
N PHE A 237 3.94 17.90 -7.63
CA PHE A 237 4.02 17.15 -8.88
C PHE A 237 2.92 17.58 -9.85
N ILE A 238 1.70 17.77 -9.36
CA ILE A 238 0.56 18.20 -10.18
C ILE A 238 0.79 19.61 -10.72
N GLU A 239 1.35 20.52 -9.92
CA GLU A 239 1.74 21.86 -10.40
C GLU A 239 2.79 21.77 -11.51
N LYS A 240 3.83 20.94 -11.34
CA LYS A 240 4.85 20.68 -12.36
C LYS A 240 4.25 20.09 -13.63
N LEU A 241 3.33 19.13 -13.51
CA LEU A 241 2.62 18.49 -14.61
C LEU A 241 1.81 19.53 -15.41
N ASN A 242 1.01 20.35 -14.72
CA ASN A 242 0.20 21.41 -15.35
C ASN A 242 1.04 22.55 -15.95
N ALA A 243 2.28 22.76 -15.47
CA ALA A 243 3.20 23.74 -16.03
C ALA A 243 3.87 23.28 -17.34
N ILE A 244 3.74 22.00 -17.73
CA ILE A 244 4.30 21.47 -18.98
C ILE A 244 3.42 21.91 -20.15
N GLY A 245 3.92 22.81 -20.99
CA GLY A 245 3.13 23.46 -22.04
C GLY A 245 2.54 22.54 -23.11
N ASN A 246 3.06 21.33 -23.30
CA ASN A 246 2.52 20.31 -24.21
C ASN A 246 1.71 19.22 -23.50
N PHE A 247 1.39 19.38 -22.22
CA PHE A 247 0.51 18.48 -21.50
C PHE A 247 -0.97 18.88 -21.68
N ASN A 248 -1.83 17.90 -21.95
CA ASN A 248 -3.28 18.05 -21.91
C ASN A 248 -3.87 16.73 -21.42
N VAL A 249 -4.76 16.80 -20.40
CA VAL A 249 -5.42 15.63 -19.81
C VAL A 249 -6.18 14.78 -20.84
N GLN A 250 -6.67 15.38 -21.93
CA GLN A 250 -7.34 14.68 -23.03
C GLN A 250 -6.39 13.80 -23.85
N LEU A 251 -5.08 14.05 -23.79
CA LEU A 251 -4.09 13.20 -24.46
C LEU A 251 -3.87 11.89 -23.71
N LEU A 252 -4.16 11.87 -22.40
CA LEU A 252 -4.08 10.65 -21.59
C LEU A 252 -5.12 9.61 -22.01
N THR A 253 -6.22 10.02 -22.65
CA THR A 253 -7.24 9.08 -23.14
C THR A 253 -6.84 8.39 -24.43
N ALA A 254 -5.84 8.91 -25.15
CA ALA A 254 -5.36 8.35 -26.40
C ALA A 254 -4.55 7.07 -26.14
N GLY A 255 -5.17 5.91 -26.36
CA GLY A 255 -4.59 4.60 -26.08
C GLY A 255 -5.23 3.91 -24.87
N SER A 256 -5.65 4.67 -23.86
CA SER A 256 -6.27 4.10 -22.65
C SER A 256 -7.61 3.40 -22.95
N GLU A 257 -8.37 3.83 -23.97
CA GLU A 257 -9.64 3.19 -24.34
C GLU A 257 -9.50 1.71 -24.73
N LYS A 258 -8.26 1.26 -25.01
CA LYS A 258 -7.96 -0.11 -25.45
C LYS A 258 -7.97 -1.13 -24.31
N ASN A 259 -7.82 -0.71 -23.05
CA ASN A 259 -7.88 -1.61 -21.90
C ASN A 259 -8.55 -0.97 -20.67
N LEU A 260 -8.89 -1.80 -19.68
CA LEU A 260 -9.55 -1.31 -18.47
C LEU A 260 -8.57 -0.60 -17.52
N LEU A 261 -7.33 -1.10 -17.42
CA LEU A 261 -6.30 -0.55 -16.52
C LEU A 261 -5.94 0.90 -16.87
N GLY A 262 -5.66 1.20 -18.13
CA GLY A 262 -5.38 2.55 -18.61
C GLY A 262 -6.53 3.51 -18.33
N ARG A 263 -7.79 3.07 -18.54
CA ARG A 263 -8.98 3.87 -18.17
C ARG A 263 -9.02 4.17 -16.68
N GLY A 264 -8.68 3.19 -15.83
CA GLY A 264 -8.58 3.37 -14.39
C GLY A 264 -7.56 4.44 -14.00
N TYR A 265 -6.33 4.36 -14.54
CA TYR A 265 -5.30 5.38 -14.29
C TYR A 265 -5.73 6.77 -14.76
N VAL A 266 -6.33 6.89 -15.94
CA VAL A 266 -6.77 8.19 -16.47
C VAL A 266 -7.82 8.83 -15.55
N GLU A 267 -8.80 8.07 -15.07
CA GLU A 267 -9.80 8.59 -14.13
C GLU A 267 -9.18 8.98 -12.79
N GLY A 268 -8.18 8.22 -12.31
CA GLY A 268 -7.40 8.57 -11.12
C GLY A 268 -6.61 9.87 -11.30
N ILE A 269 -5.88 10.03 -12.41
CA ILE A 269 -5.10 11.25 -12.70
C ILE A 269 -6.03 12.48 -12.82
N LYS A 270 -7.17 12.34 -13.51
CA LYS A 270 -8.18 13.40 -13.59
C LYS A 270 -8.65 13.81 -12.20
N TYR A 271 -8.99 12.84 -11.35
CA TYR A 271 -9.38 13.11 -9.97
C TYR A 271 -8.30 13.87 -9.20
N GLN A 272 -7.04 13.43 -9.26
CA GLN A 272 -5.95 14.12 -8.55
C GLN A 272 -5.76 15.56 -9.00
N ILE A 273 -5.84 15.83 -10.32
CA ILE A 273 -5.81 17.19 -10.85
C ILE A 273 -6.95 18.01 -10.26
N TYR A 274 -8.19 17.52 -10.27
CA TYR A 274 -9.33 18.24 -9.71
C TYR A 274 -9.27 18.43 -8.19
N GLU A 275 -8.79 17.44 -7.45
CA GLU A 275 -8.61 17.54 -5.99
C GLU A 275 -7.68 18.72 -5.65
N SER A 276 -6.60 18.84 -6.43
CA SER A 276 -5.56 19.87 -6.30
C SER A 276 -6.07 21.30 -6.59
N GLU A 277 -7.09 21.47 -7.42
CA GLU A 277 -7.55 22.80 -7.83
C GLU A 277 -8.18 23.60 -6.68
N GLN A 278 -7.53 24.70 -6.28
CA GLN A 278 -7.99 25.53 -5.16
C GLN A 278 -9.13 26.49 -5.54
N SER A 279 -9.31 26.79 -6.83
CA SER A 279 -10.30 27.76 -7.31
C SER A 279 -11.72 27.20 -7.46
N VAL A 280 -11.91 25.89 -7.27
CA VAL A 280 -13.17 25.19 -7.50
C VAL A 280 -13.98 25.10 -6.20
N SER A 281 -15.28 25.38 -6.29
CA SER A 281 -16.18 25.33 -5.12
C SER A 281 -16.37 23.90 -4.60
N SER A 282 -16.74 23.74 -3.32
CA SER A 282 -17.02 22.42 -2.74
C SER A 282 -18.15 21.67 -3.49
N SER A 283 -19.14 22.39 -4.02
CA SER A 283 -20.22 21.82 -4.83
C SER A 283 -19.70 21.23 -6.15
N GLU A 284 -18.87 21.98 -6.88
CA GLU A 284 -18.28 21.52 -8.14
C GLU A 284 -17.34 20.33 -7.90
N LYS A 285 -16.56 20.35 -6.80
CA LYS A 285 -15.71 19.21 -6.43
C LYS A 285 -16.53 17.95 -6.16
N LYS A 286 -17.67 18.05 -5.48
CA LYS A 286 -18.58 16.90 -5.26
C LYS A 286 -19.17 16.37 -6.56
N GLU A 287 -19.50 17.24 -7.52
CA GLU A 287 -19.97 16.82 -8.84
C GLU A 287 -18.88 16.04 -9.61
N GLN A 288 -17.62 16.48 -9.52
CA GLN A 288 -16.51 15.73 -10.13
C GLN A 288 -16.29 14.39 -9.43
N VAL A 289 -16.35 14.34 -8.09
CA VAL A 289 -16.29 13.07 -7.35
C VAL A 289 -17.41 12.12 -7.78
N PHE A 290 -18.64 12.60 -7.94
CA PHE A 290 -19.75 11.79 -8.44
C PHE A 290 -19.45 11.19 -9.82
N LYS A 291 -18.90 11.98 -10.75
CA LYS A 291 -18.49 11.52 -12.09
C LYS A 291 -17.39 10.47 -12.00
N THR A 292 -16.34 10.71 -11.22
CA THR A 292 -15.21 9.78 -11.03
C THR A 292 -15.71 8.44 -10.46
N LEU A 293 -16.52 8.45 -9.40
CA LEU A 293 -17.07 7.24 -8.80
C LEU A 293 -17.92 6.46 -9.81
N THR A 294 -18.78 7.14 -10.55
CA THR A 294 -19.62 6.51 -11.59
C THR A 294 -18.77 5.88 -12.69
N ASN A 295 -17.76 6.59 -13.19
CA ASN A 295 -16.90 6.10 -14.26
C ASN A 295 -16.08 4.88 -13.82
N ILE A 296 -15.48 4.91 -12.64
CA ILE A 296 -14.72 3.78 -12.10
C ILE A 296 -15.63 2.59 -11.84
N SER A 297 -16.81 2.78 -11.24
CA SER A 297 -17.77 1.68 -11.06
C SER A 297 -18.17 1.04 -12.39
N ASN A 298 -18.36 1.85 -13.44
CA ASN A 298 -18.66 1.33 -14.79
C ASN A 298 -17.46 0.59 -15.41
N ILE A 299 -16.22 1.03 -15.17
CA ILE A 299 -15.01 0.32 -15.60
C ILE A 299 -14.94 -1.05 -14.90
N LEU A 300 -15.09 -1.07 -13.57
CA LEU A 300 -15.01 -2.26 -12.74
C LEU A 300 -16.10 -3.29 -13.04
N ALA A 301 -17.28 -2.85 -13.50
CA ALA A 301 -18.35 -3.75 -13.95
C ALA A 301 -17.96 -4.66 -15.13
N ASN A 302 -16.86 -4.34 -15.84
CA ASN A 302 -16.34 -5.16 -16.95
C ASN A 302 -15.21 -6.12 -16.52
N VAL A 303 -14.83 -6.15 -15.25
CA VAL A 303 -13.80 -7.05 -14.72
C VAL A 303 -14.44 -8.40 -14.37
N ASP A 304 -13.95 -9.49 -14.96
CA ASP A 304 -14.43 -10.84 -14.64
C ASP A 304 -13.51 -11.54 -13.64
N LEU A 305 -13.95 -11.58 -12.37
CA LEU A 305 -13.21 -12.22 -11.27
C LEU A 305 -12.96 -13.72 -11.49
N ASN A 306 -13.86 -14.43 -12.19
CA ASN A 306 -13.65 -15.85 -12.47
C ASN A 306 -12.57 -16.03 -13.53
N SER A 307 -12.54 -15.15 -14.54
CA SER A 307 -11.47 -15.14 -15.54
C SER A 307 -10.11 -14.85 -14.90
N ILE A 308 -10.01 -13.88 -13.98
CA ILE A 308 -8.79 -13.63 -13.20
C ILE A 308 -8.32 -14.92 -12.52
N LYS A 309 -9.21 -15.59 -11.78
CA LYS A 309 -8.88 -16.83 -11.07
C LYS A 309 -8.36 -17.94 -11.99
N ILE A 310 -9.01 -18.14 -13.14
CA ILE A 310 -8.61 -19.16 -14.12
C ILE A 310 -7.23 -18.82 -14.68
N ASN A 311 -7.04 -17.57 -15.10
CA ASN A 311 -5.83 -17.10 -15.76
C ASN A 311 -4.60 -17.12 -14.84
N PHE A 312 -4.78 -16.85 -13.54
CA PHE A 312 -3.70 -16.98 -12.55
C PHE A 312 -3.26 -18.43 -12.31
N ALA A 313 -4.14 -19.41 -12.56
CA ALA A 313 -3.83 -20.83 -12.42
C ALA A 313 -3.15 -21.42 -13.66
N THR A 314 -3.11 -20.69 -14.77
CA THR A 314 -2.45 -21.11 -16.00
C THR A 314 -0.94 -21.21 -15.78
N PRO A 315 -0.29 -22.36 -16.09
CA PRO A 315 1.16 -22.48 -16.03
C PRO A 315 1.83 -21.43 -16.92
N ASP A 316 2.91 -20.82 -16.44
CA ASP A 316 3.72 -19.93 -17.27
C ASP A 316 4.42 -20.70 -18.41
N ASN A 317 4.87 -19.97 -19.43
CA ASN A 317 5.66 -20.53 -20.52
C ASN A 317 7.18 -20.37 -20.26
N ALA A 318 7.59 -20.09 -19.01
CA ALA A 318 8.97 -19.76 -18.67
C ALA A 318 9.95 -20.93 -18.89
N ASN A 319 9.44 -22.17 -18.98
CA ASN A 319 10.22 -23.37 -19.27
C ASN A 319 10.05 -23.87 -20.72
N ASP A 320 9.20 -23.23 -21.52
CA ASP A 320 9.01 -23.61 -22.91
C ASP A 320 10.21 -23.14 -23.73
N PRO A 321 10.74 -23.97 -24.66
CA PRO A 321 11.77 -23.53 -25.57
C PRO A 321 11.26 -22.33 -26.36
N ILE A 322 11.98 -21.19 -26.30
CA ILE A 322 11.69 -20.01 -27.13
C ILE A 322 11.72 -20.46 -28.59
N THR A 323 10.53 -20.70 -29.13
CA THR A 323 10.34 -21.16 -30.49
C THR A 323 9.69 -20.02 -31.24
N LYS A 324 10.44 -19.43 -32.17
CA LYS A 324 9.88 -18.48 -33.13
C LYS A 324 8.71 -19.18 -33.84
N PRO A 325 7.48 -18.64 -33.82
CA PRO A 325 6.37 -19.32 -34.45
C PRO A 325 6.60 -19.39 -35.96
N ILE A 326 6.65 -20.60 -36.50
CA ILE A 326 6.75 -20.85 -37.94
C ILE A 326 5.32 -21.05 -38.44
N GLU A 327 4.93 -20.36 -39.52
CA GLU A 327 3.67 -20.63 -40.18
C GLU A 327 3.61 -22.09 -40.65
N VAL A 328 2.56 -22.80 -40.24
CA VAL A 328 2.32 -24.19 -40.62
C VAL A 328 2.05 -24.24 -42.13
N GLY A 329 3.06 -24.67 -42.89
CA GLY A 329 2.96 -24.94 -44.32
C GLY A 329 3.82 -24.06 -45.23
N SER A 330 4.32 -22.91 -44.76
CA SER A 330 5.18 -22.00 -45.56
C SER A 330 6.65 -22.02 -45.13
N GLY A 331 6.95 -22.43 -43.88
CA GLY A 331 8.31 -22.31 -43.33
C GLY A 331 8.73 -20.86 -43.07
N GLU A 332 7.80 -19.91 -43.21
CA GLU A 332 8.02 -18.48 -42.97
C GLU A 332 7.70 -18.12 -41.51
N GLU A 333 8.46 -17.18 -40.94
CA GLU A 333 8.26 -16.69 -39.57
C GLU A 333 6.92 -15.95 -39.47
N LYS A 334 6.03 -16.39 -38.57
CA LYS A 334 4.74 -15.75 -38.33
C LYS A 334 4.97 -14.44 -37.59
N MET A 335 4.44 -13.33 -38.11
CA MET A 335 4.53 -12.02 -37.46
C MET A 335 3.73 -12.03 -36.15
N GLN A 336 4.40 -12.16 -34.99
CA GLN A 336 3.75 -12.11 -33.67
C GLN A 336 3.31 -10.68 -33.35
N ASP A 337 2.23 -10.54 -32.58
CA ASP A 337 1.75 -9.25 -32.09
C ASP A 337 2.79 -8.59 -31.16
N ILE A 338 2.91 -7.26 -31.16
CA ILE A 338 3.86 -6.52 -30.28
C ILE A 338 3.51 -6.78 -28.81
N ASP A 339 2.22 -6.97 -28.52
CA ASP A 339 1.74 -7.18 -27.16
C ASP A 339 1.93 -8.63 -26.64
N GLN A 340 2.49 -9.56 -27.44
CA GLN A 340 2.75 -10.94 -27.00
C GLN A 340 4.19 -11.12 -26.48
N GLN A 341 4.33 -11.43 -25.18
CA GLN A 341 5.62 -11.77 -24.58
C GLN A 341 6.19 -13.10 -25.12
N ILE A 342 7.50 -13.10 -25.39
CA ILE A 342 8.24 -14.23 -25.97
C ILE A 342 8.60 -15.29 -24.92
N SER A 343 8.64 -14.92 -23.63
CA SER A 343 8.88 -15.80 -22.48
C SER A 343 8.40 -15.15 -21.18
N GLY A 344 7.82 -15.92 -20.26
CA GLY A 344 7.32 -15.43 -18.97
C GLY A 344 5.84 -15.72 -18.74
N ASP A 345 5.08 -14.69 -18.35
CA ASP A 345 3.64 -14.83 -18.16
C ASP A 345 2.95 -15.00 -19.52
N THR A 346 1.91 -15.84 -19.56
CA THR A 346 1.05 -15.91 -20.75
C THR A 346 0.26 -14.59 -20.91
N PRO A 347 -0.25 -14.27 -22.11
CA PRO A 347 -1.11 -13.10 -22.30
C PRO A 347 -2.30 -13.08 -21.33
N GLU A 348 -2.88 -14.24 -21.02
CA GLU A 348 -3.99 -14.38 -20.08
C GLU A 348 -3.57 -14.03 -18.65
N LYS A 349 -2.39 -14.50 -18.22
CA LYS A 349 -1.84 -14.19 -16.89
C LYS A 349 -1.43 -12.73 -16.78
N THR A 350 -0.93 -12.13 -17.86
CA THR A 350 -0.66 -10.68 -17.95
C THR A 350 -1.95 -9.88 -17.83
N GLN A 351 -3.01 -10.24 -18.57
CA GLN A 351 -4.32 -9.59 -18.45
C GLN A 351 -4.89 -9.72 -17.03
N ALA A 352 -4.73 -10.88 -16.39
CA ALA A 352 -5.19 -11.06 -15.01
C ALA A 352 -4.43 -10.17 -14.01
N LYS A 353 -3.12 -9.96 -14.22
CA LYS A 353 -2.32 -9.00 -13.44
C LYS A 353 -2.80 -7.57 -13.66
N ASP A 354 -3.05 -7.17 -14.91
CA ASP A 354 -3.58 -5.85 -15.25
C ASP A 354 -4.95 -5.61 -14.59
N ASP A 355 -5.83 -6.62 -14.60
CA ASP A 355 -7.14 -6.55 -13.95
C ASP A 355 -7.02 -6.42 -12.42
N ILE A 356 -6.09 -7.15 -11.78
CA ILE A 356 -5.82 -6.96 -10.34
C ILE A 356 -5.27 -5.57 -10.06
N GLN A 357 -4.35 -5.07 -10.89
CA GLN A 357 -3.78 -3.74 -10.70
C GLN A 357 -4.85 -2.65 -10.85
N LEU A 358 -5.81 -2.83 -11.76
CA LEU A 358 -6.97 -1.95 -11.88
C LEU A 358 -7.83 -1.96 -10.61
N LEU A 359 -8.06 -3.15 -10.03
CA LEU A 359 -8.79 -3.28 -8.77
C LEU A 359 -8.05 -2.54 -7.63
N GLU A 360 -6.73 -2.70 -7.53
CA GLU A 360 -5.90 -2.00 -6.53
C GLU A 360 -6.00 -0.48 -6.67
N VAL A 361 -5.75 0.04 -7.88
CA VAL A 361 -5.84 1.47 -8.18
C VAL A 361 -7.22 2.02 -7.85
N SER A 362 -8.28 1.28 -8.20
CA SER A 362 -9.65 1.71 -7.93
C SER A 362 -9.98 1.74 -6.43
N ILE A 363 -9.50 0.76 -5.66
CA ILE A 363 -9.70 0.74 -4.19
C ILE A 363 -8.95 1.90 -3.52
N ASP A 364 -7.73 2.18 -3.96
CA ASP A 364 -6.94 3.31 -3.44
C ASP A 364 -7.60 4.66 -3.78
N LEU A 365 -8.13 4.78 -4.99
CA LEU A 365 -8.90 5.96 -5.42
C LEU A 365 -10.17 6.15 -4.59
N PHE A 366 -10.96 5.09 -4.36
CA PHE A 366 -12.13 5.16 -3.47
C PHE A 366 -11.73 5.59 -2.06
N THR A 367 -10.64 5.03 -1.54
CA THR A 367 -10.13 5.36 -0.20
C THR A 367 -9.76 6.85 -0.10
N SER A 368 -9.08 7.37 -1.12
CA SER A 368 -8.70 8.79 -1.22
C SER A 368 -9.93 9.69 -1.31
N ILE A 369 -10.92 9.30 -2.11
CA ILE A 369 -12.20 10.02 -2.23
C ILE A 369 -12.94 10.09 -0.89
N TRP A 370 -12.96 9.01 -0.11
CA TRP A 370 -13.57 9.03 1.23
C TRP A 370 -12.90 10.03 2.16
N GLU A 371 -11.57 10.07 2.16
CA GLU A 371 -10.79 11.03 2.97
C GLU A 371 -11.06 12.47 2.53
N PHE A 372 -11.06 12.70 1.23
CA PHE A 372 -11.36 14.00 0.64
C PHE A 372 -12.77 14.47 1.00
N LEU A 373 -13.79 13.64 0.77
CA LEU A 373 -15.18 13.98 1.10
C LEU A 373 -15.39 14.23 2.60
N ALA A 374 -14.69 13.50 3.46
CA ALA A 374 -14.81 13.66 4.91
C ALA A 374 -14.23 14.98 5.43
N THR A 375 -13.43 15.67 4.62
CA THR A 375 -12.75 16.92 4.99
C THR A 375 -13.12 18.10 4.09
N ILE A 376 -13.98 17.88 3.08
CA ILE A 376 -14.30 18.88 2.04
C ILE A 376 -14.95 20.16 2.59
N GLU A 377 -15.68 20.07 3.70
CA GLU A 377 -16.32 21.22 4.38
C GLU A 377 -15.44 21.81 5.50
N GLY A 378 -14.17 21.40 5.58
CA GLY A 378 -13.23 21.83 6.60
C GLY A 378 -13.67 21.42 8.00
N SER A 379 -14.06 22.38 8.83
CA SER A 379 -14.53 22.15 10.21
C SER A 379 -16.05 22.02 10.33
N GLN A 380 -16.80 22.21 9.24
CA GLN A 380 -18.25 22.04 9.25
C GLN A 380 -18.62 20.57 9.00
N PRO A 381 -19.78 20.11 9.51
CA PRO A 381 -20.32 18.81 9.16
C PRO A 381 -20.46 18.65 7.64
N VAL A 382 -20.16 17.45 7.14
CA VAL A 382 -20.21 17.15 5.70
C VAL A 382 -21.65 17.00 5.24
N SER A 383 -22.01 17.67 4.15
CA SER A 383 -23.29 17.49 3.47
C SER A 383 -23.09 16.79 2.13
N LEU A 384 -23.70 15.62 1.94
CA LEU A 384 -23.65 14.86 0.68
C LEU A 384 -25.06 14.82 0.07
N GLY A 385 -25.16 15.10 -1.23
CA GLY A 385 -26.42 14.99 -1.96
C GLY A 385 -26.83 13.54 -2.24
N ASP A 386 -28.11 13.31 -2.50
CA ASP A 386 -28.69 11.97 -2.70
C ASP A 386 -28.03 11.19 -3.83
N ASP A 387 -27.67 11.85 -4.94
CA ASP A 387 -27.00 11.21 -6.08
C ASP A 387 -25.63 10.63 -5.69
N LEU A 388 -24.88 11.37 -4.86
CA LEU A 388 -23.58 10.94 -4.37
C LEU A 388 -23.74 9.80 -3.36
N LEU A 389 -24.67 9.91 -2.41
CA LEU A 389 -24.98 8.80 -1.50
C LEU A 389 -25.41 7.53 -2.27
N ASN A 390 -26.20 7.70 -3.32
CA ASN A 390 -26.68 6.61 -4.15
C ASN A 390 -25.53 5.91 -4.89
N VAL A 391 -24.57 6.65 -5.48
CA VAL A 391 -23.41 6.02 -6.14
C VAL A 391 -22.48 5.35 -5.12
N ILE A 392 -22.32 5.91 -3.92
CA ILE A 392 -21.52 5.31 -2.84
C ILE A 392 -22.13 3.98 -2.40
N PHE A 393 -23.42 3.96 -2.08
CA PHE A 393 -24.08 2.80 -1.48
C PHE A 393 -24.57 1.75 -2.48
N LYS A 394 -24.98 2.16 -3.68
CA LYS A 394 -25.52 1.25 -4.70
C LYS A 394 -24.55 1.00 -5.87
N GLY A 395 -23.50 1.81 -6.00
CA GLY A 395 -22.42 1.60 -6.97
C GLY A 395 -21.18 0.99 -6.33
N VAL A 396 -20.51 1.74 -5.45
CA VAL A 396 -19.16 1.38 -4.95
C VAL A 396 -19.20 0.29 -3.88
N TYR A 397 -20.06 0.42 -2.86
CA TYR A 397 -20.12 -0.54 -1.75
C TYR A 397 -20.37 -2.00 -2.22
N PRO A 398 -21.32 -2.29 -3.13
CA PRO A 398 -21.54 -3.65 -3.61
C PRO A 398 -20.31 -4.25 -4.29
N ILE A 399 -19.58 -3.46 -5.09
CA ILE A 399 -18.33 -3.89 -5.73
C ILE A 399 -17.30 -4.30 -4.67
N LEU A 400 -17.04 -3.43 -3.69
CA LEU A 400 -16.08 -3.73 -2.61
C LEU A 400 -16.50 -4.97 -1.79
N SER A 401 -17.79 -5.11 -1.52
CA SER A 401 -18.34 -6.26 -0.80
C SER A 401 -18.21 -7.56 -1.60
N GLU A 402 -18.43 -7.52 -2.92
CA GLU A 402 -18.24 -8.69 -3.78
C GLU A 402 -16.76 -9.09 -3.84
N LEU A 403 -15.86 -8.12 -4.04
CA LEU A 403 -14.42 -8.35 -4.15
C LEU A 403 -13.86 -9.04 -2.91
N ILE A 404 -14.15 -8.53 -1.71
CA ILE A 404 -13.63 -9.13 -0.47
C ILE A 404 -14.23 -10.51 -0.22
N GLN A 405 -15.53 -10.71 -0.49
CA GLN A 405 -16.14 -12.03 -0.36
C GLN A 405 -15.59 -13.02 -1.39
N PHE A 406 -15.31 -12.58 -2.61
CA PHE A 406 -14.66 -13.39 -3.63
C PHE A 406 -13.25 -13.79 -3.20
N ASP A 407 -12.45 -12.83 -2.72
CA ASP A 407 -11.09 -13.05 -2.25
C ASP A 407 -11.06 -14.10 -1.13
N ILE A 408 -11.92 -13.95 -0.12
CA ILE A 408 -12.06 -14.92 0.99
C ILE A 408 -12.45 -16.32 0.48
N ARG A 409 -13.47 -16.40 -0.40
CA ARG A 409 -13.95 -17.69 -0.95
C ARG A 409 -12.89 -18.41 -1.80
N ASN A 410 -11.89 -17.69 -2.29
CA ASN A 410 -10.85 -18.19 -3.18
C ASN A 410 -9.44 -18.13 -2.55
N ASN A 411 -9.35 -18.30 -1.22
CA ASN A 411 -8.08 -18.38 -0.49
C ASN A 411 -7.16 -17.16 -0.69
N HIS A 412 -7.74 -15.96 -0.73
CA HIS A 412 -7.04 -14.70 -0.89
C HIS A 412 -6.22 -14.58 -2.18
N ILE A 413 -6.72 -15.14 -3.29
CA ILE A 413 -6.05 -15.11 -4.60
C ILE A 413 -5.78 -13.69 -5.11
N LEU A 414 -6.66 -12.72 -4.79
CA LEU A 414 -6.50 -11.33 -5.22
C LEU A 414 -5.55 -10.56 -4.29
N GLN A 415 -5.38 -11.01 -3.05
CA GLN A 415 -4.61 -10.34 -1.99
C GLN A 415 -5.09 -8.91 -1.65
N LEU A 416 -6.34 -8.56 -1.97
CA LEU A 416 -6.89 -7.21 -1.82
C LEU A 416 -7.53 -6.94 -0.45
N SER A 417 -7.73 -7.98 0.36
CA SER A 417 -8.43 -7.92 1.66
C SER A 417 -7.95 -6.77 2.56
N ASN A 418 -6.64 -6.50 2.63
CA ASN A 418 -6.09 -5.41 3.45
C ASN A 418 -6.52 -4.03 2.93
N LYS A 419 -6.43 -3.79 1.61
CA LYS A 419 -6.82 -2.51 0.97
C LYS A 419 -8.32 -2.28 1.10
N ILE A 420 -9.15 -3.30 0.87
CA ILE A 420 -10.61 -3.18 0.97
C ILE A 420 -11.05 -2.84 2.39
N LEU A 421 -10.47 -3.47 3.41
CA LEU A 421 -10.81 -3.15 4.81
C LEU A 421 -10.40 -1.72 5.21
N ILE A 422 -9.28 -1.20 4.68
CA ILE A 422 -8.89 0.20 4.87
C ILE A 422 -9.90 1.13 4.20
N CYS A 423 -10.30 0.82 2.96
CA CYS A 423 -11.33 1.55 2.22
C CYS A 423 -12.66 1.58 3.00
N PHE A 424 -13.12 0.44 3.52
CA PHE A 424 -14.33 0.38 4.35
C PHE A 424 -14.20 1.16 5.66
N ASN A 425 -13.06 1.11 6.32
CA ASN A 425 -12.82 1.93 7.49
C ASN A 425 -12.99 3.42 7.14
N ASN A 426 -12.41 3.89 6.04
CA ASN A 426 -12.53 5.27 5.62
C ASN A 426 -13.95 5.65 5.20
N LEU A 427 -14.70 4.74 4.57
CA LEU A 427 -16.13 4.91 4.35
C LEU A 427 -16.89 5.11 5.67
N CYS A 428 -16.61 4.30 6.70
CA CYS A 428 -17.25 4.46 8.01
C CYS A 428 -16.92 5.82 8.65
N TRP A 429 -15.68 6.29 8.53
CA TRP A 429 -15.29 7.61 9.01
C TRP A 429 -15.91 8.76 8.21
N LEU A 430 -16.08 8.60 6.89
CA LEU A 430 -16.87 9.55 6.10
C LEU A 430 -18.29 9.65 6.67
N MET A 431 -18.95 8.52 6.94
CA MET A 431 -20.30 8.52 7.51
C MET A 431 -20.39 9.17 8.88
N LEU A 432 -19.34 9.05 9.71
CA LEU A 432 -19.24 9.76 10.98
C LEU A 432 -19.11 11.29 10.81
N SER A 433 -18.63 11.74 9.65
CA SER A 433 -18.39 13.16 9.36
C SER A 433 -19.63 13.85 8.75
N ILE A 434 -20.65 13.09 8.35
CA ILE A 434 -21.87 13.62 7.72
C ILE A 434 -22.81 14.21 8.79
N GLU A 435 -23.46 15.32 8.48
CA GLU A 435 -24.40 16.01 9.37
C GLU A 435 -25.56 15.11 9.84
N THR A 436 -26.17 14.36 8.90
CA THR A 436 -27.27 13.43 9.17
C THR A 436 -26.93 12.07 8.59
N ILE A 437 -26.89 11.05 9.45
CA ILE A 437 -26.61 9.68 9.04
C ILE A 437 -27.71 9.19 8.09
N PRO A 438 -27.38 8.75 6.86
CA PRO A 438 -28.37 8.24 5.91
C PRO A 438 -29.06 6.97 6.42
N SER A 439 -30.34 6.77 6.10
CA SER A 439 -31.10 5.59 6.53
C SER A 439 -30.49 4.28 6.04
N GLU A 440 -29.97 4.27 4.81
CA GLU A 440 -29.32 3.14 4.16
C GLU A 440 -28.04 2.71 4.89
N TRP A 441 -27.40 3.64 5.62
CA TRP A 441 -26.18 3.35 6.35
C TRP A 441 -26.41 2.30 7.44
N PHE A 442 -27.57 2.31 8.13
CA PHE A 442 -27.85 1.35 9.20
C PHE A 442 -27.79 -0.11 8.73
N GLU A 443 -28.30 -0.40 7.53
CA GLU A 443 -28.23 -1.73 6.94
C GLU A 443 -26.79 -2.07 6.51
N ILE A 444 -26.11 -1.12 5.85
CA ILE A 444 -24.75 -1.29 5.35
C ILE A 444 -23.76 -1.51 6.49
N SER A 445 -23.81 -0.70 7.55
CA SER A 445 -22.93 -0.81 8.71
C SER A 445 -23.14 -2.13 9.45
N THR A 446 -24.37 -2.64 9.52
CA THR A 446 -24.64 -3.95 10.12
C THR A 446 -24.01 -5.08 9.31
N LYS A 447 -24.14 -5.03 7.97
CA LYS A 447 -23.47 -6.00 7.07
C LYS A 447 -21.95 -5.92 7.17
N LEU A 448 -21.38 -4.70 7.22
CA LEU A 448 -19.94 -4.48 7.41
C LEU A 448 -19.45 -5.01 8.75
N TRP A 449 -20.23 -4.82 9.81
CA TRP A 449 -19.93 -5.37 11.14
C TRP A 449 -19.82 -6.90 11.09
N GLU A 450 -20.85 -7.57 10.55
CA GLU A 450 -20.86 -9.04 10.41
C GLU A 450 -19.68 -9.55 9.59
N LEU A 451 -19.40 -8.89 8.45
CA LEU A 451 -18.29 -9.21 7.59
C LEU A 451 -16.94 -9.05 8.31
N ALA A 452 -16.74 -7.97 9.06
CA ALA A 452 -15.51 -7.73 9.83
C ALA A 452 -15.28 -8.81 10.89
N ILE A 453 -16.33 -9.24 11.60
CA ILE A 453 -16.28 -10.33 12.58
C ILE A 453 -15.97 -11.68 11.90
N GLN A 454 -16.60 -11.97 10.76
CA GLN A 454 -16.32 -13.18 9.98
C GLN A 454 -14.85 -13.25 9.52
N ILE A 455 -14.31 -12.15 9.02
CA ILE A 455 -12.91 -12.08 8.56
C ILE A 455 -11.96 -12.20 9.76
N SER A 456 -12.23 -11.46 10.84
CA SER A 456 -11.36 -11.47 12.02
C SER A 456 -11.30 -12.84 12.70
N SER A 457 -12.35 -13.66 12.60
CA SER A 457 -12.39 -15.00 13.20
C SER A 457 -11.70 -16.08 12.34
N SER A 458 -11.51 -15.83 11.05
CA SER A 458 -10.89 -16.78 10.12
C SER A 458 -9.41 -16.48 9.82
N THR A 459 -8.95 -15.24 10.07
CA THR A 459 -7.58 -14.83 9.78
C THR A 459 -6.61 -15.07 10.93
N GLN A 460 -5.37 -15.46 10.59
CA GLN A 460 -4.23 -15.43 11.52
C GLN A 460 -3.42 -14.12 11.42
N SER A 461 -3.70 -13.29 10.41
CA SER A 461 -2.99 -12.04 10.20
C SER A 461 -3.46 -10.99 11.20
N LEU A 462 -2.55 -10.56 12.07
CA LEU A 462 -2.82 -9.50 13.03
C LEU A 462 -3.19 -8.18 12.34
N GLN A 463 -2.57 -7.90 11.21
CA GLN A 463 -2.85 -6.73 10.37
C GLN A 463 -4.29 -6.73 9.84
N ILE A 464 -4.78 -7.88 9.37
CA ILE A 464 -6.19 -8.01 8.94
C ILE A 464 -7.13 -7.88 10.14
N SER A 465 -6.83 -8.54 11.26
CA SER A 465 -7.62 -8.41 12.50
C SER A 465 -7.72 -6.94 12.95
N LYS A 466 -6.61 -6.19 12.88
CA LYS A 466 -6.57 -4.76 13.21
C LYS A 466 -7.49 -3.94 12.31
N ASN A 467 -7.45 -4.19 11.00
CA ASN A 467 -8.31 -3.44 10.06
C ASN A 467 -9.79 -3.75 10.27
N CYS A 468 -10.16 -5.02 10.52
CA CYS A 468 -11.52 -5.38 10.92
C CYS A 468 -11.95 -4.62 12.17
N LEU A 469 -11.07 -4.56 13.17
CA LEU A 469 -11.33 -3.84 14.41
C LEU A 469 -11.52 -2.34 14.20
N ASN A 470 -10.75 -1.71 13.31
CA ASN A 470 -10.93 -0.30 12.94
C ASN A 470 -12.28 -0.05 12.26
N VAL A 471 -12.74 -0.95 11.39
CA VAL A 471 -14.09 -0.89 10.81
C VAL A 471 -15.15 -0.96 11.92
N CYS A 472 -15.06 -1.95 12.81
CA CYS A 472 -15.97 -2.08 13.94
C CYS A 472 -15.96 -0.85 14.86
N TRP A 473 -14.78 -0.27 15.10
CA TRP A 473 -14.63 0.93 15.92
C TRP A 473 -15.35 2.12 15.32
N ALA A 474 -15.15 2.38 14.03
CA ALA A 474 -15.84 3.47 13.34
C ALA A 474 -17.37 3.25 13.35
N ILE A 475 -17.85 2.02 13.15
CA ILE A 475 -19.28 1.68 13.21
C ILE A 475 -19.87 1.96 14.60
N ILE A 476 -19.17 1.63 15.70
CA ILE A 476 -19.63 1.96 17.06
C ILE A 476 -19.74 3.48 17.24
N LYS A 477 -18.80 4.25 16.72
CA LYS A 477 -18.89 5.73 16.80
C LYS A 477 -20.07 6.29 16.01
N THR A 478 -20.51 5.63 14.95
CA THR A 478 -21.64 6.10 14.13
C THR A 478 -23.00 5.62 14.64
N ILE A 479 -23.17 4.33 14.95
CA ILE A 479 -24.46 3.72 15.32
C ILE A 479 -24.38 2.83 16.57
N GLY A 480 -23.44 3.10 17.48
CA GLY A 480 -23.12 2.27 18.65
C GLY A 480 -24.31 1.73 19.45
N PRO A 481 -25.33 2.54 19.82
CA PRO A 481 -26.50 2.06 20.56
C PRO A 481 -27.33 0.99 19.82
N ALA A 482 -27.21 0.90 18.49
CA ALA A 482 -27.90 -0.09 17.66
C ALA A 482 -27.09 -1.39 17.48
N ILE A 483 -25.80 -1.40 17.86
CA ILE A 483 -24.93 -2.57 17.72
C ILE A 483 -25.06 -3.49 18.94
N ASN A 484 -25.28 -4.77 18.68
CA ASN A 484 -25.31 -5.79 19.73
C ASN A 484 -23.88 -6.21 20.12
N LEU A 485 -23.34 -5.62 21.18
CA LEU A 485 -22.03 -5.95 21.72
C LEU A 485 -22.14 -7.12 22.72
N SER A 486 -21.52 -8.26 22.41
CA SER A 486 -21.48 -9.39 23.34
C SER A 486 -20.34 -9.26 24.36
N PRO A 487 -20.56 -9.67 25.63
CA PRO A 487 -19.50 -9.73 26.64
C PRO A 487 -18.30 -10.58 26.22
N GLU A 488 -18.54 -11.68 25.50
CA GLU A 488 -17.51 -12.62 25.04
C GLU A 488 -16.57 -11.97 24.04
N MET A 489 -17.08 -11.12 23.14
CA MET A 489 -16.27 -10.40 22.17
C MET A 489 -15.32 -9.43 22.87
N ILE A 490 -15.83 -8.65 23.82
CA ILE A 490 -15.04 -7.67 24.57
C ILE A 490 -13.97 -8.35 25.43
N ASN A 491 -14.36 -9.35 26.22
CA ASN A 491 -13.43 -10.07 27.09
C ASN A 491 -12.40 -10.86 26.25
N GLY A 492 -12.80 -11.42 25.12
CA GLY A 492 -11.89 -12.09 24.18
C GLY A 492 -10.85 -11.13 23.59
N LEU A 493 -11.24 -9.91 23.24
CA LEU A 493 -10.31 -8.88 22.75
C LEU A 493 -9.32 -8.44 23.83
N ILE A 494 -9.81 -8.20 25.06
CA ILE A 494 -8.95 -7.87 26.21
C ILE A 494 -7.95 -9.01 26.48
N ALA A 495 -8.42 -10.26 26.50
CA ALA A 495 -7.56 -11.43 26.70
C ALA A 495 -6.50 -11.55 25.59
N LYS A 496 -6.88 -11.30 24.33
CA LYS A 496 -5.95 -11.29 23.20
C LYS A 496 -4.88 -10.21 23.37
N CYS A 497 -5.24 -9.01 23.80
CA CYS A 497 -4.28 -7.93 24.06
C CYS A 497 -3.33 -8.27 25.22
N ASN A 498 -3.86 -8.78 26.33
CA ASN A 498 -3.07 -9.17 27.50
C ASN A 498 -2.10 -10.33 27.21
N GLY A 499 -2.43 -11.18 26.23
CA GLY A 499 -1.55 -12.26 25.76
C GLY A 499 -0.38 -11.79 24.89
N MET A 500 -0.37 -10.53 24.43
CA MET A 500 0.73 -9.97 23.64
C MET A 500 1.86 -9.51 24.58
N ASP A 501 3.01 -10.17 24.51
CA ASP A 501 4.18 -9.81 25.31
C ASP A 501 4.94 -8.61 24.67
N VAL A 502 4.31 -7.44 24.69
CA VAL A 502 4.89 -6.19 24.15
C VAL A 502 5.94 -5.57 25.08
N ALA A 503 5.90 -5.91 26.37
CA ALA A 503 6.78 -5.35 27.39
C ALA A 503 8.19 -5.97 27.38
N ARG A 504 8.35 -7.21 26.88
CA ARG A 504 9.66 -7.88 26.83
C ARG A 504 10.47 -7.64 25.55
N GLY A 505 9.91 -6.96 24.55
CA GLY A 505 10.66 -6.57 23.34
C GLY A 505 11.22 -7.74 22.52
N GLU A 506 10.78 -8.96 22.77
CA GLU A 506 11.25 -10.15 22.05
C GLU A 506 10.28 -10.49 20.91
N GLY A 507 10.49 -9.88 19.74
CA GLY A 507 9.76 -10.27 18.53
C GLY A 507 9.87 -9.29 17.38
N LYS A 508 9.86 -9.81 16.14
CA LYS A 508 9.86 -9.01 14.89
C LYS A 508 8.56 -8.22 14.65
N ASP A 509 7.53 -8.50 15.45
CA ASP A 509 6.15 -8.05 15.26
C ASP A 509 5.69 -7.07 16.36
N ALA A 510 6.62 -6.52 17.16
CA ALA A 510 6.28 -5.61 18.27
C ALA A 510 5.48 -4.39 17.80
N LEU A 511 5.83 -3.81 16.65
CA LEU A 511 5.11 -2.69 16.06
C LEU A 511 3.66 -3.06 15.70
N ASP A 512 3.44 -4.22 15.10
CA ASP A 512 2.11 -4.70 14.72
C ASP A 512 1.26 -5.00 15.96
N HIS A 513 1.88 -5.51 17.05
CA HIS A 513 1.22 -5.65 18.35
C HIS A 513 0.78 -4.30 18.91
N PHE A 514 1.65 -3.28 18.93
CA PHE A 514 1.29 -1.95 19.41
C PHE A 514 0.17 -1.32 18.57
N GLU A 515 0.25 -1.41 17.24
CA GLU A 515 -0.81 -0.89 16.36
C GLU A 515 -2.15 -1.62 16.60
N PHE A 516 -2.13 -2.94 16.84
CA PHE A 516 -3.34 -3.70 17.18
C PHE A 516 -3.92 -3.30 18.54
N ILE A 517 -3.06 -3.14 19.56
CA ILE A 517 -3.49 -2.73 20.90
C ILE A 517 -4.08 -1.32 20.85
N LEU A 518 -3.47 -0.39 20.10
CA LEU A 518 -4.00 0.97 19.95
C LEU A 518 -5.41 0.97 19.33
N SER A 519 -5.62 0.20 18.25
CA SER A 519 -6.95 0.00 17.67
C SER A 519 -7.95 -0.64 18.66
N SER A 520 -7.47 -1.57 19.49
CA SER A 520 -8.29 -2.21 20.52
C SER A 520 -8.70 -1.25 21.62
N VAL A 521 -7.78 -0.38 22.07
CA VAL A 521 -8.06 0.68 23.04
C VAL A 521 -9.16 1.60 22.50
N GLY A 522 -9.00 2.11 21.28
CA GLY A 522 -10.02 2.93 20.61
C GLY A 522 -11.40 2.28 20.58
N PHE A 523 -11.47 1.04 20.09
CA PHE A 523 -12.71 0.26 20.01
C PHE A 523 -13.35 0.04 21.38
N LEU A 524 -12.56 -0.41 22.36
CA LEU A 524 -13.05 -0.74 23.70
C LEU A 524 -13.55 0.50 24.43
N GLY A 525 -12.83 1.63 24.35
CA GLY A 525 -13.28 2.87 24.99
C GLY A 525 -14.61 3.37 24.44
N SER A 526 -14.78 3.35 23.11
CA SER A 526 -16.07 3.68 22.49
C SER A 526 -17.18 2.66 22.82
N SER A 527 -16.82 1.37 22.97
CA SER A 527 -17.76 0.33 23.39
C SER A 527 -18.27 0.54 24.81
N ALA A 528 -17.40 0.95 25.74
CA ALA A 528 -17.74 1.16 27.15
C ALA A 528 -18.87 2.20 27.33
N GLN A 529 -18.90 3.23 26.47
CA GLN A 529 -19.91 4.29 26.54
C GLN A 529 -21.31 3.82 26.10
N VAL A 530 -21.41 2.75 25.30
CA VAL A 530 -22.69 2.32 24.69
C VAL A 530 -23.20 0.97 25.19
N ILE A 531 -22.33 0.09 25.70
CA ILE A 531 -22.66 -1.32 26.00
C ILE A 531 -23.69 -1.53 27.12
N SER A 532 -24.04 -0.47 27.87
CA SER A 532 -25.05 -0.49 28.94
C SER A 532 -24.86 -1.64 29.96
N ASN A 533 -23.61 -2.07 30.17
CA ASN A 533 -23.24 -3.16 31.06
C ASN A 533 -22.06 -2.73 31.94
N PHE A 534 -22.31 -2.61 33.25
CA PHE A 534 -21.34 -2.06 34.20
C PHE A 534 -20.15 -2.98 34.45
N GLU A 535 -20.34 -4.30 34.37
CA GLU A 535 -19.25 -5.26 34.52
C GLU A 535 -18.28 -5.16 33.34
N ILE A 536 -18.82 -5.08 32.12
CA ILE A 536 -17.97 -4.92 30.93
C ILE A 536 -17.28 -3.56 30.93
N THR A 537 -18.00 -2.49 31.31
CA THR A 537 -17.41 -1.14 31.45
C THR A 537 -16.27 -1.15 32.45
N ARG A 538 -16.41 -1.87 33.57
CA ARG A 538 -15.34 -2.08 34.56
C ARG A 538 -14.15 -2.85 33.96
N ASN A 539 -14.39 -3.96 33.27
CA ASN A 539 -13.33 -4.76 32.65
C ASN A 539 -12.52 -3.95 31.63
N ILE A 540 -13.21 -3.14 30.80
CA ILE A 540 -12.56 -2.22 29.86
C ILE A 540 -11.72 -1.20 30.63
N SER A 541 -12.28 -0.57 31.66
CA SER A 541 -11.61 0.47 32.44
C SER A 541 -10.37 -0.06 33.18
N ASP A 542 -10.46 -1.25 33.77
CA ASP A 542 -9.33 -1.91 34.42
C ASP A 542 -8.24 -2.28 33.41
N PHE A 543 -8.62 -2.68 32.19
CA PHE A 543 -7.68 -2.91 31.09
C PHE A 543 -6.98 -1.61 30.65
N LEU A 544 -7.69 -0.49 30.48
CA LEU A 544 -7.06 0.79 30.15
C LEU A 544 -6.04 1.22 31.21
N LEU A 545 -6.40 1.08 32.50
CA LEU A 545 -5.48 1.39 33.61
C LEU A 545 -4.26 0.45 33.63
N SER A 546 -4.43 -0.83 33.26
CA SER A 546 -3.31 -1.79 33.22
C SER A 546 -2.33 -1.44 32.09
N LEU A 547 -2.80 -0.98 30.93
CA LEU A 547 -1.94 -0.49 29.85
C LEU A 547 -1.17 0.77 30.25
N ILE A 548 -1.85 1.74 30.88
CA ILE A 548 -1.20 2.94 31.40
C ILE A 548 -0.09 2.55 32.37
N SER A 549 -0.40 1.69 33.35
CA SER A 549 0.60 1.23 34.32
C SER A 549 1.74 0.45 33.67
N GLY A 550 1.45 -0.40 32.68
CA GLY A 550 2.44 -1.25 32.01
C GLY A 550 3.45 -0.44 31.20
N PHE A 551 2.97 0.56 30.44
CA PHE A 551 3.82 1.36 29.55
C PHE A 551 4.38 2.64 30.20
N THR A 552 3.99 2.94 31.44
CA THR A 552 4.60 4.03 32.23
C THR A 552 5.51 3.54 33.37
N ASN A 553 5.66 2.23 33.56
CA ASN A 553 6.58 1.70 34.56
C ASN A 553 8.04 2.04 34.19
N LYS A 554 8.87 2.29 35.21
CA LYS A 554 10.28 2.69 35.06
C LYS A 554 11.09 1.71 34.20
N GLU A 555 10.85 0.41 34.35
CA GLU A 555 11.51 -0.63 33.54
C GLU A 555 11.26 -0.44 32.03
N PHE A 556 10.06 -0.01 31.65
CA PHE A 556 9.70 0.26 30.26
C PHE A 556 10.27 1.59 29.76
N ILE A 557 10.20 2.62 30.62
CA ILE A 557 10.62 3.98 30.28
C ILE A 557 12.15 4.10 30.17
N ASP A 558 12.93 3.41 31.01
CA ASP A 558 14.38 3.56 31.04
C ASP A 558 15.09 2.96 29.81
N GLU A 559 16.28 3.47 29.49
CA GLU A 559 17.08 3.16 28.28
C GLU A 559 17.65 1.74 28.25
N THR A 560 17.47 0.95 29.31
CA THR A 560 17.95 -0.44 29.42
C THR A 560 17.11 -1.45 28.64
N THR A 561 15.95 -1.05 28.10
CA THR A 561 15.12 -1.89 27.23
C THR A 561 15.63 -1.87 25.78
N THR A 562 15.75 -3.05 25.16
CA THR A 562 16.14 -3.27 23.75
C THR A 562 15.09 -2.83 22.71
N ILE A 563 14.07 -2.08 23.14
CA ILE A 563 12.91 -1.69 22.33
C ILE A 563 13.28 -0.51 21.44
N SER A 564 12.87 -0.54 20.17
CA SER A 564 13.17 0.52 19.21
C SER A 564 12.49 1.86 19.58
N THR A 565 13.02 2.97 19.08
CA THR A 565 12.40 4.29 19.30
C THR A 565 10.99 4.37 18.70
N GLU A 566 10.74 3.67 17.59
CA GLU A 566 9.42 3.60 16.93
C GLU A 566 8.40 2.88 17.82
N ASP A 567 8.79 1.73 18.38
CA ASP A 567 7.95 0.95 19.29
C ASP A 567 7.64 1.73 20.59
N LYS A 568 8.62 2.43 21.17
CA LYS A 568 8.40 3.31 22.33
C LYS A 568 7.41 4.44 22.03
N THR A 569 7.50 5.02 20.84
CA THR A 569 6.57 6.07 20.38
C THR A 569 5.14 5.53 20.36
N LYS A 570 4.94 4.32 19.82
CA LYS A 570 3.62 3.67 19.74
C LYS A 570 3.08 3.26 21.10
N ALA A 571 3.94 2.78 22.01
CA ALA A 571 3.52 2.51 23.38
C ALA A 571 3.02 3.78 24.10
N TYR A 572 3.67 4.93 23.89
CA TYR A 572 3.22 6.20 24.46
C TYR A 572 1.90 6.68 23.85
N GLU A 573 1.66 6.42 22.55
CA GLU A 573 0.33 6.65 21.94
C GLU A 573 -0.75 5.82 22.64
N VAL A 574 -0.47 4.56 23.00
CA VAL A 574 -1.42 3.70 23.74
C VAL A 574 -1.77 4.30 25.11
N VAL A 575 -0.78 4.83 25.84
CA VAL A 575 -1.02 5.49 27.14
C VAL A 575 -1.90 6.72 26.97
N ILE A 576 -1.59 7.56 25.98
CA ILE A 576 -2.32 8.79 25.69
C ILE A 576 -3.78 8.48 25.36
N GLU A 577 -4.01 7.57 24.41
CA GLU A 577 -5.36 7.19 23.99
C GLU A 577 -6.14 6.53 25.12
N SER A 578 -5.48 5.70 25.94
CA SER A 578 -6.12 5.07 27.11
C SER A 578 -6.58 6.10 28.14
N LEU A 579 -5.80 7.17 28.36
CA LEU A 579 -6.16 8.25 29.28
C LEU A 579 -7.30 9.11 28.72
N ASP A 580 -7.22 9.51 27.44
CA ASP A 580 -8.27 10.33 26.80
C ASP A 580 -9.61 9.59 26.83
N LEU A 581 -9.64 8.30 26.48
CA LEU A 581 -10.86 7.49 26.56
C LEU A 581 -11.35 7.30 27.99
N PHE A 582 -10.45 7.22 28.97
CA PHE A 582 -10.85 7.13 30.38
C PHE A 582 -11.55 8.41 30.84
N TYR A 583 -11.10 9.57 30.36
CA TYR A 583 -11.76 10.85 30.61
C TYR A 583 -13.13 10.90 29.94
N ASP A 584 -13.24 10.43 28.70
CA ASP A 584 -14.51 10.41 27.97
C ASP A 584 -15.54 9.47 28.62
N ILE A 585 -15.11 8.29 29.10
CA ILE A 585 -15.98 7.37 29.82
C ILE A 585 -16.47 8.06 31.10
N PHE A 586 -15.57 8.53 31.98
CA PHE A 586 -15.96 9.00 33.32
C PHE A 586 -16.10 10.52 33.46
N GLY A 587 -16.40 11.20 32.36
CA GLY A 587 -16.47 12.66 32.27
C GLY A 587 -17.59 13.29 33.11
N ASP A 588 -18.64 12.53 33.43
CA ASP A 588 -19.84 13.04 34.10
C ASP A 588 -20.36 12.07 35.18
N ALA A 589 -20.59 12.57 36.40
CA ALA A 589 -21.21 11.83 37.50
C ALA A 589 -22.66 11.40 37.25
N GLU A 590 -23.36 12.02 36.29
CA GLU A 590 -24.71 11.64 35.89
C GLU A 590 -24.74 10.34 35.07
N TYR A 591 -23.61 9.89 34.54
CA TYR A 591 -23.57 8.64 33.79
C TYR A 591 -23.89 7.42 34.68
N PRO A 592 -24.74 6.48 34.20
CA PRO A 592 -25.21 5.36 35.01
C PRO A 592 -24.10 4.47 35.57
N TYR A 593 -22.95 4.42 34.89
CA TYR A 593 -21.80 3.61 35.26
C TYR A 593 -20.78 4.35 36.15
N ASP A 594 -20.88 5.67 36.36
CA ASP A 594 -19.88 6.42 37.14
C ASP A 594 -19.81 5.94 38.60
N LEU A 595 -20.96 5.93 39.31
CA LEU A 595 -21.01 5.45 40.69
C LEU A 595 -20.59 3.96 40.82
N PRO A 596 -21.20 3.01 40.09
CA PRO A 596 -20.91 1.59 40.27
C PRO A 596 -19.53 1.18 39.74
N VAL A 597 -18.89 1.95 38.87
CA VAL A 597 -17.58 1.58 38.29
C VAL A 597 -16.47 2.49 38.81
N PHE A 598 -16.55 3.81 38.58
CA PHE A 598 -15.48 4.75 38.93
C PHE A 598 -15.32 4.93 40.43
N VAL A 599 -16.42 5.27 41.12
CA VAL A 599 -16.39 5.57 42.56
C VAL A 599 -16.13 4.30 43.37
N GLN A 600 -16.91 3.24 43.13
CA GLN A 600 -16.76 1.97 43.84
C GLN A 600 -15.47 1.22 43.46
N GLY A 601 -14.91 1.46 42.27
CA GLY A 601 -13.64 0.87 41.81
C GLY A 601 -12.39 1.60 42.28
N ASP A 602 -12.54 2.69 43.05
CA ASP A 602 -11.47 3.56 43.56
C ASP A 602 -10.52 4.08 42.45
N TYR A 603 -11.10 4.43 41.29
CA TYR A 603 -10.32 4.84 40.12
C TYR A 603 -9.62 6.18 40.31
N LEU A 604 -10.20 7.09 41.12
CA LEU A 604 -9.56 8.35 41.47
C LEU A 604 -8.20 8.15 42.17
N SER A 605 -8.12 7.21 43.11
CA SER A 605 -6.86 6.92 43.81
C SER A 605 -5.84 6.25 42.90
N LYS A 606 -6.28 5.34 42.02
CA LYS A 606 -5.42 4.71 40.99
C LYS A 606 -4.82 5.75 40.04
N LEU A 607 -5.63 6.70 39.55
CA LEU A 607 -5.14 7.78 38.69
C LEU A 607 -4.11 8.65 39.41
N ARG A 608 -4.36 9.02 40.68
CA ARG A 608 -3.37 9.77 41.49
C ARG A 608 -2.03 9.02 41.64
N ALA A 609 -2.07 7.70 41.74
CA ALA A 609 -0.85 6.88 41.82
C ALA A 609 -0.09 6.80 40.48
N LEU A 610 -0.80 6.89 39.35
CA LEU A 610 -0.22 6.84 38.01
C LEU A 610 0.32 8.20 37.53
N GLU A 611 -0.22 9.33 38.01
CA GLU A 611 0.17 10.68 37.57
C GLU A 611 1.69 10.92 37.55
N PRO A 612 2.47 10.54 38.58
CA PRO A 612 3.91 10.78 38.56
C PRO A 612 4.64 10.00 37.45
N GLN A 613 4.14 8.81 37.10
CA GLN A 613 4.71 7.97 36.05
C GLN A 613 4.37 8.51 34.66
N VAL A 614 3.13 8.94 34.45
CA VAL A 614 2.69 9.64 33.24
C VAL A 614 3.48 10.93 33.04
N LYS A 615 3.74 11.67 34.13
CA LYS A 615 4.59 12.86 34.13
C LYS A 615 6.01 12.58 33.67
N GLU A 616 6.59 11.49 34.14
CA GLU A 616 7.94 11.07 33.75
C GLU A 616 7.98 10.66 32.27
N MET A 617 6.99 9.88 31.82
CA MET A 617 6.84 9.45 30.43
C MET A 617 6.80 10.64 29.48
N TYR A 618 5.90 11.62 29.68
CA TYR A 618 5.81 12.75 28.74
C TYR A 618 7.12 13.53 28.70
N LYS A 619 7.82 13.69 29.83
CA LYS A 619 9.09 14.44 29.88
C LYS A 619 10.17 13.81 29.00
N LYS A 620 10.20 12.48 28.93
CA LYS A 620 11.15 11.70 28.12
C LYS A 620 10.82 11.65 26.63
N VAL A 621 9.62 12.07 26.20
CA VAL A 621 9.32 12.24 24.78
C VAL A 621 10.21 13.35 24.19
N ASP A 622 11.00 12.99 23.16
CA ASP A 622 11.91 13.91 22.47
C ASP A 622 11.12 14.82 21.51
N LYS A 623 11.06 16.12 21.86
CA LYS A 623 10.35 17.14 21.08
C LYS A 623 10.92 17.35 19.67
N ASN A 624 12.20 17.03 19.46
CA ASN A 624 12.87 17.23 18.17
C ASN A 624 12.58 16.08 17.21
N LYS A 625 12.31 14.89 17.74
CA LYS A 625 11.95 13.70 16.95
C LYS A 625 10.44 13.59 16.74
N SER A 626 9.65 13.84 17.78
CA SER A 626 8.20 13.61 17.77
C SER A 626 7.46 14.79 18.40
N LYS A 627 7.49 15.95 17.73
CA LYS A 627 6.88 17.20 18.23
C LYS A 627 5.38 17.05 18.51
N GLU A 628 4.65 16.38 17.63
CA GLU A 628 3.20 16.15 17.78
C GLU A 628 2.91 15.26 18.99
N LEU A 629 3.61 14.12 19.13
CA LEU A 629 3.48 13.24 20.28
C LEU A 629 3.78 13.97 21.59
N LYS A 630 4.83 14.82 21.60
CA LYS A 630 5.17 15.62 22.79
C LYS A 630 4.02 16.53 23.20
N SER A 631 3.43 17.23 22.23
CA SER A 631 2.31 18.14 22.47
C SER A 631 1.10 17.39 23.02
N ARG A 632 0.74 16.26 22.38
CA ARG A 632 -0.38 15.41 22.84
C ARG A 632 -0.13 14.87 24.24
N ALA A 633 1.06 14.34 24.52
CA ALA A 633 1.41 13.81 25.84
C ALA A 633 1.34 14.87 26.95
N GLU A 634 1.78 16.11 26.65
CA GLU A 634 1.68 17.24 27.57
C GLU A 634 0.23 17.66 27.81
N GLU A 635 -0.58 17.72 26.77
CA GLU A 635 -2.02 18.01 26.86
C GLU A 635 -2.75 16.95 27.70
N THR A 636 -2.56 15.67 27.40
CA THR A 636 -3.18 14.57 28.15
C THR A 636 -2.77 14.57 29.62
N TRP A 637 -1.49 14.84 29.94
CA TRP A 637 -1.07 14.98 31.34
C TRP A 637 -1.71 16.18 32.05
N ASN A 638 -1.84 17.32 31.37
CA ASN A 638 -2.55 18.48 31.91
C ASN A 638 -4.04 18.17 32.15
N ASN A 639 -4.67 17.46 31.21
CA ASN A 639 -6.06 17.00 31.34
C ASN A 639 -6.21 15.98 32.48
N MET A 640 -5.23 15.11 32.71
CA MET A 640 -5.20 14.20 33.86
C MET A 640 -5.33 14.94 35.20
N ASN A 641 -4.55 16.01 35.37
CA ASN A 641 -4.59 16.80 36.61
C ASN A 641 -5.95 17.48 36.79
N ARG A 642 -6.46 18.11 35.72
CA ARG A 642 -7.80 18.73 35.72
C ARG A 642 -8.89 17.72 36.02
N PHE A 643 -8.81 16.54 35.44
CA PHE A 643 -9.77 15.46 35.64
C PHE A 643 -9.74 14.95 37.08
N ILE A 644 -8.56 14.73 37.66
CA ILE A 644 -8.40 14.33 39.08
C ILE A 644 -9.00 15.39 40.02
N GLU A 645 -8.76 16.67 39.76
CA GLU A 645 -9.32 17.77 40.55
C GLU A 645 -10.84 17.83 40.42
N TYR A 646 -11.34 17.77 39.19
CA TYR A 646 -12.76 17.74 38.85
C TYR A 646 -13.48 16.60 39.60
N LYS A 647 -13.07 15.35 39.39
CA LYS A 647 -13.69 14.15 40.01
C LYS A 647 -13.58 14.15 41.53
N ALA A 648 -12.55 14.79 42.11
CA ALA A 648 -12.43 14.92 43.56
C ALA A 648 -13.45 15.90 44.16
N SER A 649 -13.94 16.85 43.37
CA SER A 649 -14.92 17.87 43.79
C SER A 649 -16.36 17.55 43.38
N GLU A 650 -16.55 16.75 42.33
CA GLU A 650 -17.84 16.51 41.66
C GLU A 650 -18.95 15.96 42.59
N ARG A 651 -18.58 15.18 43.61
CA ARG A 651 -19.54 14.58 44.57
C ARG A 651 -19.33 15.07 46.01
N ARG A 652 -18.62 16.19 46.20
CA ARG A 652 -18.54 16.91 47.48
C ARG A 652 -19.62 17.97 47.56
#